data_AF-A0A9D6ZPP2-F1
#
_entry.id   AF-A0A9D6ZPP2-F1
#
_cell.length_a   1.000
_cell.length_b   1.000
_cell.length_c   1.000
_cell.angle_alpha   90.00
_cell.angle_beta   90.00
_cell.angle_gamma   90.00
#
_symmetry.space_group_name_H-M   'P 1'
#
loop_
_entity.id
_entity.type
_entity.pdbx_description
1 polymer ?
#
loop_
_entity_poly.entity_id
_entity_poly.type
_entity_poly.pdbx_seq_one_letter_code
_entity_poly.pdbx_strand_id
1 'polypeptide(L)'
;MEVVTTHVNADFDTIASMVAAHKLYPDAVLVLPGSQEEMVKGFLLQSAFYALEVRRAKEIDLSRVTRLVLVDIRNSSRIGVFAEVAMRPGVDIHIYDHHPDEEADLRGSVEVIRPVGSTTTILVEILKERGIPVTPDEATVMMLGIYEDTGSLIFPSTTVSDYLAAAHLLSCGANLGAVSDILAKDLTSEQISLLYDLIQGSRSYNIHGVEVVIAEARREEYVGDLAVLVHKLRDMEAANVLFAICQMGDRVVIVGRSRRPEVDAGAVMREFGGGGHAYAASANIKDATVFQVKEKILLVLSDKVIPRRTAADIMAAPARCADAESTVEEVHQQLTRFNINALPVLRGGETAGIITRQIVEKALFHGLGAEKAAEYMNSDFESVEPGEGIERVQEIILGKNQRLIPVLSGGQVAGVITRTGLLRFLHGVRELPPPDAGENIPEAGLVARQKNVAHLIRERLPEEVVDLLRSAGTVAERIGMSAYVVGGFVRDLVMRIDNLDVDIVIEGDGIEFAEAFARENPCRVRPHHKFGTAVLIFPGGFKIDVATARVEYYLKPAALPTVEYSSIKQDMYRRDFTINTLAVRLNPQTFGELIDFYSAQRDIKERALRVLHSLSFVEDPSRILRALRFERRFGFIVGKHTLNLIRNAVRLDLIGRLPKPRLFGELELILREQDPVAILRRLGELGIGPSIHPKIALDRKQLSLLGDTSEVLVWFSLLFLEEKVEKWGVLFLSLLDPLSTEEAIAYAAELGVGRRAREWVRISRYEADVPIQRLLTSRAVSRKMIFDCFNPLPNEVILYMMAKTKHADIKRYISLYFTQLKNVRPQVTGKDLLSLGYVPGPDFRRILDEILERKFTGELKTKAAEMSFILSHFPQKQGRS
;
A
#
# COMPACT_ATOMS: atom_id res chain seq x y z
N MET A 1 -58.97 -8.17 -35.67
CA MET A 1 -57.78 -9.04 -35.57
C MET A 1 -56.68 -8.27 -34.89
N GLU A 2 -55.85 -8.95 -34.10
CA GLU A 2 -54.71 -8.34 -33.41
C GLU A 2 -53.45 -8.56 -34.24
N VAL A 3 -52.59 -7.54 -34.32
CA VAL A 3 -51.34 -7.60 -35.07
C VAL A 3 -50.19 -7.16 -34.17
N VAL A 4 -49.12 -7.94 -34.12
CA VAL A 4 -47.83 -7.52 -33.57
C VAL A 4 -46.94 -7.12 -34.73
N THR A 5 -46.36 -5.91 -34.68
CA THR A 5 -45.46 -5.38 -35.70
C THR A 5 -44.34 -4.57 -35.06
N THR A 6 -43.31 -4.31 -35.85
CA THR A 6 -42.13 -3.52 -35.46
C THR A 6 -41.86 -2.42 -36.49
N HIS A 7 -40.63 -1.90 -36.60
CA HIS A 7 -40.23 -0.93 -37.62
C HIS A 7 -39.86 -1.57 -38.98
N VAL A 8 -39.77 -0.75 -40.02
CA VAL A 8 -39.57 -1.15 -41.43
C VAL A 8 -38.28 -1.91 -41.73
N ASN A 9 -37.27 -1.87 -40.86
CA ASN A 9 -36.01 -2.58 -41.01
C ASN A 9 -35.79 -3.53 -39.83
N ALA A 10 -36.39 -4.71 -39.83
CA ALA A 10 -36.33 -5.60 -38.66
C ALA A 10 -34.93 -6.20 -38.43
N ASP A 11 -34.38 -6.00 -37.23
CA ASP A 11 -33.17 -6.63 -36.65
C ASP A 11 -33.54 -7.77 -35.67
N PHE A 12 -32.59 -8.34 -34.92
CA PHE A 12 -32.92 -9.40 -33.95
C PHE A 12 -33.67 -8.91 -32.73
N ASP A 13 -33.50 -7.67 -32.25
CA ASP A 13 -34.31 -7.18 -31.11
C ASP A 13 -35.78 -7.05 -31.51
N THR A 14 -36.05 -6.58 -32.72
CA THR A 14 -37.42 -6.53 -33.25
C THR A 14 -38.04 -7.92 -33.41
N ILE A 15 -37.32 -8.91 -33.95
CA ILE A 15 -37.85 -10.27 -34.10
C ILE A 15 -38.04 -10.95 -32.73
N ALA A 16 -37.07 -10.82 -31.84
CA ALA A 16 -37.11 -11.36 -30.49
C ALA A 16 -38.25 -10.77 -29.66
N SER A 17 -38.42 -9.46 -29.71
CA SER A 17 -39.53 -8.76 -29.05
C SER A 17 -40.88 -9.12 -29.68
N MET A 18 -40.97 -9.34 -31.00
CA MET A 18 -42.19 -9.87 -31.62
C MET A 18 -42.53 -11.27 -31.09
N VAL A 19 -41.55 -12.17 -30.96
CA VAL A 19 -41.76 -13.51 -30.38
C VAL A 19 -42.25 -13.41 -28.93
N ALA A 20 -41.60 -12.55 -28.13
CA ALA A 20 -41.98 -12.34 -26.74
C ALA A 20 -43.35 -11.68 -26.59
N ALA A 21 -43.72 -10.75 -27.48
CA ALA A 21 -45.05 -10.15 -27.50
C ALA A 21 -46.12 -11.15 -27.94
N HIS A 22 -45.86 -12.05 -28.88
CA HIS A 22 -46.82 -13.08 -29.27
C HIS A 22 -47.19 -14.02 -28.10
N LYS A 23 -46.26 -14.25 -27.17
CA LYS A 23 -46.56 -14.96 -25.91
C LYS A 23 -47.56 -14.22 -25.02
N LEU A 24 -47.56 -12.88 -25.06
CA LEU A 24 -48.53 -12.03 -24.35
C LEU A 24 -49.86 -11.91 -25.09
N TYR A 25 -49.83 -11.98 -26.43
CA TYR A 25 -50.97 -11.87 -27.34
C TYR A 25 -51.05 -13.11 -28.25
N PRO A 26 -51.49 -14.27 -27.74
CA PRO A 26 -51.44 -15.54 -28.46
C PRO A 26 -52.34 -15.58 -29.71
N ASP A 27 -53.38 -14.74 -29.75
CA ASP A 27 -54.30 -14.63 -30.89
C ASP A 27 -53.81 -13.60 -31.94
N ALA A 28 -52.70 -12.90 -31.69
CA ALA A 28 -52.18 -11.87 -32.58
C ALA A 28 -51.33 -12.47 -33.71
N VAL A 29 -51.47 -11.90 -34.90
CA VAL A 29 -50.67 -12.27 -36.06
C VAL A 29 -49.38 -11.46 -36.07
N LEU A 30 -48.23 -12.13 -36.17
CA LEU A 30 -46.93 -11.49 -36.35
C LEU A 30 -46.79 -10.98 -37.79
N VAL A 31 -46.58 -9.67 -37.97
CA VAL A 31 -46.50 -9.08 -39.31
C VAL A 31 -45.32 -8.14 -39.42
N LEU A 32 -44.55 -8.32 -40.49
CA LEU A 32 -43.45 -7.42 -40.80
C LEU A 32 -43.90 -6.29 -41.74
N PRO A 33 -43.59 -5.03 -41.38
CA PRO A 33 -44.02 -3.84 -42.14
C PRO A 33 -43.16 -3.57 -43.38
N GLY A 34 -41.95 -4.15 -43.45
CA GLY A 34 -40.94 -3.80 -44.45
C GLY A 34 -39.86 -4.86 -44.64
N SER A 35 -38.63 -4.41 -44.91
CA SER A 35 -37.44 -5.25 -45.06
C SER A 35 -36.93 -5.80 -43.72
N GLN A 36 -36.06 -6.81 -43.80
CA GLN A 36 -35.32 -7.37 -42.67
C GLN A 36 -33.84 -7.16 -42.92
N GLU A 37 -33.04 -7.07 -41.85
CA GLU A 37 -31.58 -7.15 -41.97
C GLU A 37 -31.15 -8.49 -42.59
N GLU A 38 -30.00 -8.50 -43.28
CA GLU A 38 -29.54 -9.68 -44.03
C GLU A 38 -29.26 -10.88 -43.12
N MET A 39 -28.76 -10.65 -41.90
CA MET A 39 -28.56 -11.71 -40.90
C MET A 39 -29.88 -12.28 -40.38
N VAL A 40 -30.88 -11.42 -40.14
CA VAL A 40 -32.24 -11.85 -39.75
C VAL A 40 -32.90 -12.63 -40.87
N LYS A 41 -32.73 -12.18 -42.12
CA LYS A 41 -33.24 -12.89 -43.30
C LYS A 41 -32.57 -14.26 -43.45
N GLY A 42 -31.25 -14.34 -43.28
CA GLY A 42 -30.49 -15.59 -43.26
C GLY A 42 -30.95 -16.53 -42.15
N PHE A 43 -31.13 -15.99 -40.94
CA PHE A 43 -31.67 -16.71 -39.79
C PHE A 43 -33.07 -17.26 -40.07
N LEU A 44 -34.02 -16.45 -40.54
CA LEU A 44 -35.39 -16.90 -40.83
C LEU A 44 -35.44 -17.95 -41.95
N LEU A 45 -34.51 -17.91 -42.92
CA LEU A 45 -34.39 -18.90 -43.99
C LEU A 45 -33.78 -20.22 -43.53
N GLN A 46 -32.76 -20.17 -42.67
CA GLN A 46 -32.09 -21.35 -42.12
C GLN A 46 -32.92 -22.01 -41.01
N SER A 47 -33.75 -21.22 -40.31
CA SER A 47 -34.46 -21.63 -39.12
C SER A 47 -35.90 -22.08 -39.35
N ALA A 48 -36.14 -22.85 -40.42
CA ALA A 48 -37.43 -23.53 -40.68
C ALA A 48 -37.92 -24.43 -39.51
N PHE A 49 -37.15 -24.53 -38.42
CA PHE A 49 -37.44 -25.23 -37.18
C PHE A 49 -38.25 -24.43 -36.14
N TYR A 50 -38.23 -23.08 -36.12
CA TYR A 50 -38.83 -22.30 -35.03
C TYR A 50 -40.34 -22.03 -35.17
N ALA A 51 -41.00 -22.51 -36.23
CA ALA A 51 -42.45 -22.37 -36.46
C ALA A 51 -43.00 -20.93 -36.28
N LEU A 52 -42.18 -19.91 -36.51
CA LEU A 52 -42.61 -18.51 -36.46
C LEU A 52 -43.39 -18.17 -37.73
N GLU A 53 -44.72 -18.22 -37.67
CA GLU A 53 -45.62 -17.82 -38.76
C GLU A 53 -45.67 -16.29 -38.95
N VAL A 54 -44.54 -15.69 -39.33
CA VAL A 54 -44.45 -14.26 -39.62
C VAL A 54 -44.98 -13.99 -41.04
N ARG A 55 -46.00 -13.14 -41.14
CA ARG A 55 -46.61 -12.75 -42.42
C ARG A 55 -46.05 -11.41 -42.92
N ARG A 56 -46.17 -11.17 -44.22
CA ARG A 56 -45.90 -9.84 -44.79
C ARG A 56 -47.14 -8.98 -44.70
N ALA A 57 -46.97 -7.66 -44.62
CA ALA A 57 -48.11 -6.73 -44.57
C ALA A 57 -49.11 -6.88 -45.74
N LYS A 58 -48.66 -7.36 -46.92
CA LYS A 58 -49.52 -7.63 -48.09
C LYS A 58 -50.40 -8.88 -47.96
N GLU A 59 -50.10 -9.76 -47.00
CA GLU A 59 -50.78 -11.05 -46.79
C GLU A 59 -51.93 -10.96 -45.78
N ILE A 60 -52.18 -9.76 -45.22
CA ILE A 60 -53.23 -9.51 -44.24
C ILE A 60 -54.17 -8.38 -44.69
N ASP A 61 -55.43 -8.47 -44.29
CA ASP A 61 -56.44 -7.45 -44.55
C ASP A 61 -56.38 -6.37 -43.45
N LEU A 62 -55.61 -5.30 -43.70
CA LEU A 62 -55.42 -4.19 -42.75
C LEU A 62 -56.76 -3.58 -42.26
N SER A 63 -57.83 -3.69 -43.04
CA SER A 63 -59.15 -3.19 -42.66
C SER A 63 -59.72 -3.90 -41.41
N ARG A 64 -59.29 -5.13 -41.12
CA ARG A 64 -59.77 -5.94 -39.99
C ARG A 64 -58.96 -5.76 -38.71
N VAL A 65 -57.89 -4.97 -38.72
CA VAL A 65 -57.03 -4.77 -37.53
C VAL A 65 -57.79 -3.98 -36.46
N THR A 66 -58.01 -4.58 -35.31
CA THR A 66 -58.71 -3.96 -34.15
C THR A 66 -57.74 -3.61 -33.03
N ARG A 67 -56.57 -4.25 -32.98
CA ARG A 67 -55.48 -3.94 -32.05
C ARG A 67 -54.13 -4.02 -32.76
N LEU A 68 -53.25 -3.06 -32.48
CA LEU A 68 -51.89 -3.00 -32.96
C LEU A 68 -50.92 -3.00 -31.79
N VAL A 69 -50.07 -4.03 -31.70
CA VAL A 69 -49.00 -4.15 -30.70
C VAL A 69 -47.70 -3.77 -31.39
N LEU A 70 -47.10 -2.66 -30.96
CA LEU A 70 -45.84 -2.14 -31.45
C LEU A 70 -44.71 -2.56 -30.50
N VAL A 71 -43.68 -3.18 -31.06
CA VAL A 71 -42.46 -3.56 -30.33
C VAL A 71 -41.25 -2.91 -30.98
N ASP A 72 -40.39 -2.38 -30.11
CA ASP A 72 -39.13 -1.71 -30.46
C ASP A 72 -39.32 -0.49 -31.38
N ILE A 73 -40.51 0.10 -31.32
CA ILE A 73 -40.85 1.30 -32.06
C ILE A 73 -42.08 1.96 -31.48
N ARG A 74 -42.05 3.29 -31.45
CA ARG A 74 -43.25 4.13 -31.29
C ARG A 74 -43.37 5.26 -32.30
N ASN A 75 -42.36 5.50 -33.12
CA ASN A 75 -42.40 6.52 -34.15
C ASN A 75 -43.25 6.08 -35.35
N SER A 76 -44.33 6.82 -35.63
CA SER A 76 -45.28 6.55 -36.71
C SER A 76 -44.66 6.51 -38.11
N SER A 77 -43.58 7.27 -38.34
CA SER A 77 -42.91 7.32 -39.65
C SER A 77 -42.13 6.06 -40.01
N ARG A 78 -41.82 5.21 -39.01
CA ARG A 78 -40.96 4.04 -39.15
C ARG A 78 -41.71 2.70 -39.20
N ILE A 79 -43.05 2.71 -39.20
CA ILE A 79 -43.87 1.48 -39.20
C ILE A 79 -44.58 1.21 -40.55
N GLY A 80 -44.23 1.96 -41.60
CA GLY A 80 -44.71 1.73 -42.97
C GLY A 80 -46.23 1.80 -43.09
N VAL A 81 -46.84 0.80 -43.74
CA VAL A 81 -48.31 0.75 -43.99
C VAL A 81 -49.16 0.72 -42.72
N PHE A 82 -48.57 0.38 -41.57
CA PHE A 82 -49.28 0.40 -40.28
C PHE A 82 -49.44 1.81 -39.70
N ALA A 83 -48.75 2.83 -40.24
CA ALA A 83 -48.95 4.22 -39.82
C ALA A 83 -50.41 4.67 -40.02
N GLU A 84 -51.00 4.32 -41.17
CA GLU A 84 -52.41 4.62 -41.46
C GLU A 84 -53.37 3.81 -40.57
N VAL A 85 -52.99 2.58 -40.22
CA VAL A 85 -53.78 1.72 -39.32
C VAL A 85 -53.77 2.28 -37.89
N ALA A 86 -52.63 2.76 -37.41
CA ALA A 86 -52.49 3.38 -36.09
C ALA A 86 -53.31 4.68 -35.96
N MET A 87 -53.54 5.41 -37.06
CA MET A 87 -54.37 6.63 -37.04
C MET A 87 -55.88 6.36 -37.14
N ARG A 88 -56.30 5.10 -37.34
CA ARG A 88 -57.72 4.79 -37.56
C ARG A 88 -58.52 4.80 -36.25
N PRO A 89 -59.66 5.51 -36.19
CA PRO A 89 -60.54 5.50 -35.03
C PRO A 89 -61.01 4.08 -34.67
N GLY A 90 -60.84 3.69 -33.40
CA GLY A 90 -61.26 2.38 -32.89
C GLY A 90 -60.21 1.27 -32.96
N VAL A 91 -58.99 1.57 -33.39
CA VAL A 91 -57.84 0.65 -33.25
C VAL A 91 -57.17 0.88 -31.89
N ASP A 92 -57.04 -0.18 -31.11
CA ASP A 92 -56.38 -0.18 -29.80
C ASP A 92 -54.85 -0.35 -29.98
N ILE A 93 -54.02 0.50 -29.36
CA ILE A 93 -52.56 0.50 -29.60
C ILE A 93 -51.82 0.18 -28.30
N HIS A 94 -50.98 -0.85 -28.33
CA HIS A 94 -50.09 -1.22 -27.23
C HIS A 94 -48.64 -1.04 -27.67
N ILE A 95 -47.80 -0.43 -26.83
CA ILE A 95 -46.43 -0.04 -27.18
C ILE A 95 -45.44 -0.58 -26.14
N TYR A 96 -44.39 -1.24 -26.63
CA TYR A 96 -43.22 -1.67 -25.85
C TYR A 96 -41.97 -1.15 -26.56
N ASP A 97 -41.19 -0.30 -25.89
CA ASP A 97 -40.05 0.37 -26.51
C ASP A 97 -38.99 0.74 -25.45
N HIS A 98 -37.73 0.85 -25.86
CA HIS A 98 -36.62 1.27 -25.01
C HIS A 98 -35.96 2.60 -25.43
N HIS A 99 -36.37 3.16 -26.56
CA HIS A 99 -35.84 4.41 -27.12
C HIS A 99 -36.29 5.67 -26.34
N PRO A 100 -35.51 6.77 -26.35
CA PRO A 100 -35.90 8.07 -25.77
C PRO A 100 -36.99 8.78 -26.58
N ASP A 101 -37.63 9.81 -26.00
CA ASP A 101 -38.82 10.48 -26.60
C ASP A 101 -38.46 11.26 -27.88
N GLU A 102 -39.27 11.07 -28.93
CA GLU A 102 -39.19 11.79 -30.22
C GLU A 102 -40.49 12.56 -30.53
N GLU A 103 -40.42 13.62 -31.35
CA GLU A 103 -41.57 14.48 -31.67
C GLU A 103 -42.71 13.77 -32.42
N ALA A 104 -42.42 12.65 -33.11
CA ALA A 104 -43.38 11.91 -33.95
C ALA A 104 -43.90 10.60 -33.31
N ASP A 105 -43.78 10.49 -31.98
CA ASP A 105 -44.17 9.30 -31.22
C ASP A 105 -45.69 9.11 -31.15
N LEU A 106 -46.13 7.87 -31.39
CA LEU A 106 -47.49 7.42 -31.20
C LEU A 106 -47.82 7.27 -29.71
N ARG A 107 -49.11 7.40 -29.38
CA ARG A 107 -49.65 7.15 -28.05
C ARG A 107 -50.58 5.94 -28.07
N GLY A 108 -50.42 5.09 -27.07
CA GLY A 108 -51.16 3.84 -26.91
C GLY A 108 -52.05 3.82 -25.68
N SER A 109 -52.99 2.88 -25.63
CA SER A 109 -53.74 2.55 -24.42
C SER A 109 -52.88 1.80 -23.39
N VAL A 110 -51.83 1.12 -23.86
CA VAL A 110 -50.77 0.51 -23.05
C VAL A 110 -49.42 1.02 -23.55
N GLU A 111 -48.63 1.61 -22.67
CA GLU A 111 -47.27 2.08 -22.97
C GLU A 111 -46.31 1.55 -21.89
N VAL A 112 -45.37 0.70 -22.29
CA VAL A 112 -44.29 0.22 -21.43
C VAL A 112 -42.97 0.63 -22.05
N ILE A 113 -42.51 1.83 -21.68
CA ILE A 113 -41.28 2.43 -22.17
C ILE A 113 -40.26 2.47 -21.03
N ARG A 114 -39.11 1.83 -21.20
CA ARG A 114 -38.08 1.74 -20.14
C ARG A 114 -36.68 1.93 -20.73
N PRO A 115 -35.78 2.67 -20.05
CA PRO A 115 -34.41 2.88 -20.50
C PRO A 115 -33.55 1.64 -20.20
N VAL A 116 -33.80 0.54 -20.91
CA VAL A 116 -33.04 -0.72 -20.84
C VAL A 116 -32.27 -0.95 -22.13
N GLY A 117 -31.38 -1.94 -22.13
CA GLY A 117 -30.50 -2.21 -23.26
C GLY A 117 -31.21 -2.70 -24.51
N SER A 118 -32.34 -3.42 -24.38
CA SER A 118 -33.15 -3.91 -25.51
C SER A 118 -34.64 -3.99 -25.14
N THR A 119 -35.53 -3.87 -26.14
CA THR A 119 -36.98 -4.02 -25.94
C THR A 119 -37.33 -5.46 -25.52
N THR A 120 -36.59 -6.46 -26.01
CA THR A 120 -36.76 -7.85 -25.59
C THR A 120 -36.60 -8.03 -24.07
N THR A 121 -35.67 -7.30 -23.43
CA THR A 121 -35.51 -7.32 -21.96
C THR A 121 -36.82 -6.97 -21.25
N ILE A 122 -37.54 -5.95 -21.71
CA ILE A 122 -38.82 -5.52 -21.13
C ILE A 122 -39.84 -6.67 -21.18
N LEU A 123 -39.99 -7.29 -22.35
CA LEU A 123 -40.99 -8.34 -22.56
C LEU A 123 -40.65 -9.62 -21.80
N VAL A 124 -39.36 -9.99 -21.72
CA VAL A 124 -38.91 -11.16 -20.94
C VAL A 124 -39.20 -10.99 -19.45
N GLU A 125 -38.99 -9.79 -18.90
CA GLU A 125 -39.38 -9.50 -17.51
C GLU A 125 -40.89 -9.67 -17.30
N ILE A 126 -41.72 -9.16 -18.21
CA ILE A 126 -43.18 -9.32 -18.14
C ILE A 126 -43.60 -10.79 -18.23
N LEU A 127 -43.00 -11.57 -19.13
CA LEU A 127 -43.29 -13.01 -19.26
C LEU A 127 -42.94 -13.76 -17.97
N LYS A 128 -41.77 -13.46 -17.39
CA LYS A 128 -41.31 -14.04 -16.12
C LYS A 128 -42.23 -13.68 -14.96
N GLU A 129 -42.61 -12.41 -14.82
CA GLU A 129 -43.52 -11.93 -13.77
C GLU A 129 -44.90 -12.57 -13.86
N ARG A 130 -45.40 -12.82 -15.08
CA ARG A 130 -46.68 -13.49 -15.33
C ARG A 130 -46.60 -15.01 -15.29
N GLY A 131 -45.41 -15.59 -15.10
CA GLY A 131 -45.20 -17.04 -15.11
C GLY A 131 -45.54 -17.71 -16.45
N ILE A 132 -45.39 -17.00 -17.57
CA ILE A 132 -45.64 -17.54 -18.91
C ILE A 132 -44.41 -18.36 -19.32
N PRO A 133 -44.57 -19.66 -19.67
CA PRO A 133 -43.43 -20.51 -20.01
C PRO A 133 -42.79 -20.10 -21.34
N VAL A 134 -41.45 -20.15 -21.38
CA VAL A 134 -40.61 -19.91 -22.54
C VAL A 134 -39.85 -21.21 -22.85
N THR A 135 -39.96 -21.71 -24.08
CA THR A 135 -39.24 -22.90 -24.55
C THR A 135 -37.76 -22.58 -24.80
N PRO A 136 -36.85 -23.57 -24.82
CA PRO A 136 -35.42 -23.34 -25.12
C PRO A 136 -35.17 -22.61 -26.45
N ASP A 137 -35.99 -22.92 -27.45
CA ASP A 137 -35.94 -22.32 -28.78
C ASP A 137 -36.35 -20.84 -28.74
N GLU A 138 -37.51 -20.53 -28.16
CA GLU A 138 -37.96 -19.15 -27.92
C GLU A 138 -36.94 -18.37 -27.07
N ALA A 139 -36.36 -19.01 -26.05
CA ALA A 139 -35.36 -18.40 -25.19
C ALA A 139 -34.07 -18.08 -25.95
N THR A 140 -33.69 -18.91 -26.93
CA THR A 140 -32.54 -18.66 -27.82
C THR A 140 -32.81 -17.46 -28.73
N VAL A 141 -34.01 -17.34 -29.28
CA VAL A 141 -34.41 -16.17 -30.10
C VAL A 141 -34.47 -14.90 -29.26
N MET A 142 -35.04 -14.95 -28.07
CA MET A 142 -35.06 -13.80 -27.16
C MET A 142 -33.64 -13.40 -26.71
N MET A 143 -32.74 -14.37 -26.54
CA MET A 143 -31.34 -14.10 -26.19
C MET A 143 -30.61 -13.37 -27.31
N LEU A 144 -30.89 -13.71 -28.58
CA LEU A 144 -30.32 -13.03 -29.75
C LEU A 144 -30.65 -11.53 -29.75
N GLY A 145 -31.91 -11.17 -29.48
CA GLY A 145 -32.33 -9.76 -29.42
C GLY A 145 -31.60 -8.97 -28.33
N ILE A 146 -31.53 -9.53 -27.11
CA ILE A 146 -30.79 -8.89 -26.01
C ILE A 146 -29.30 -8.75 -26.37
N TYR A 147 -28.68 -9.80 -26.89
CA TYR A 147 -27.24 -9.80 -27.19
C TYR A 147 -26.87 -8.89 -28.37
N GLU A 148 -27.75 -8.69 -29.35
CA GLU A 148 -27.48 -7.77 -30.46
C GLU A 148 -27.38 -6.32 -29.96
N ASP A 149 -28.42 -5.84 -29.29
CA ASP A 149 -28.54 -4.44 -28.87
C ASP A 149 -27.66 -4.04 -27.69
N THR A 150 -27.30 -5.02 -26.86
CA THR A 150 -26.37 -4.79 -25.74
C THR A 150 -24.91 -5.08 -26.11
N GLY A 151 -24.65 -5.52 -27.34
CA GLY A 151 -23.30 -5.94 -27.77
C GLY A 151 -22.77 -7.11 -26.95
N SER A 152 -23.59 -8.12 -26.70
CA SER A 152 -23.32 -9.21 -25.76
C SER A 152 -23.05 -8.69 -24.34
N LEU A 153 -23.88 -7.75 -23.89
CA LEU A 153 -23.87 -7.13 -22.55
C LEU A 153 -22.67 -6.23 -22.24
N ILE A 154 -21.91 -5.79 -23.26
CA ILE A 154 -20.71 -4.96 -23.08
C ILE A 154 -20.95 -3.47 -23.38
N PHE A 155 -22.05 -3.11 -24.04
CA PHE A 155 -22.30 -1.72 -24.41
C PHE A 155 -22.64 -0.87 -23.17
N PRO A 156 -22.25 0.42 -23.14
CA PRO A 156 -22.55 1.31 -22.00
C PRO A 156 -24.04 1.52 -21.72
N SER A 157 -24.92 1.24 -22.70
CA SER A 157 -26.38 1.26 -22.56
C SER A 157 -26.94 0.05 -21.80
N THR A 158 -26.13 -1.01 -21.61
CA THR A 158 -26.56 -2.24 -20.91
C THR A 158 -26.88 -1.94 -19.45
N THR A 159 -28.02 -2.43 -18.98
CA THR A 159 -28.52 -2.28 -17.61
C THR A 159 -28.51 -3.60 -16.84
N VAL A 160 -28.73 -3.53 -15.53
CA VAL A 160 -28.87 -4.73 -14.68
C VAL A 160 -30.04 -5.62 -15.14
N SER A 161 -31.11 -5.00 -15.65
CA SER A 161 -32.28 -5.71 -16.19
C SER A 161 -31.90 -6.65 -17.33
N ASP A 162 -31.00 -6.21 -18.23
CA ASP A 162 -30.56 -7.00 -19.39
C ASP A 162 -29.78 -8.25 -18.95
N TYR A 163 -28.93 -8.13 -17.92
CA TYR A 163 -28.24 -9.26 -17.31
C TYR A 163 -29.21 -10.26 -16.67
N LEU A 164 -30.24 -9.78 -15.98
CA LEU A 164 -31.22 -10.63 -15.31
C LEU A 164 -32.16 -11.32 -16.30
N ALA A 165 -32.56 -10.63 -17.37
CA ALA A 165 -33.33 -11.20 -18.47
C ALA A 165 -32.52 -12.27 -19.21
N ALA A 166 -31.26 -11.98 -19.60
CA ALA A 166 -30.36 -12.96 -20.19
C ALA A 166 -30.14 -14.17 -19.27
N ALA A 167 -29.90 -13.96 -17.97
CA ALA A 167 -29.75 -15.06 -17.02
C ALA A 167 -31.02 -15.93 -16.93
N HIS A 168 -32.20 -15.31 -17.01
CA HIS A 168 -33.47 -16.05 -17.03
C HIS A 168 -33.63 -16.87 -18.31
N LEU A 169 -33.38 -16.29 -19.48
CA LEU A 169 -33.45 -17.01 -20.75
C LEU A 169 -32.46 -18.19 -20.81
N LEU A 170 -31.25 -18.00 -20.25
CA LEU A 170 -30.28 -19.08 -20.12
C LEU A 170 -30.81 -20.20 -19.21
N SER A 171 -31.48 -19.84 -18.10
CA SER A 171 -32.15 -20.82 -17.23
C SER A 171 -33.31 -21.57 -17.90
N CYS A 172 -33.93 -20.96 -18.92
CA CYS A 172 -34.96 -21.57 -19.77
C CYS A 172 -34.38 -22.46 -20.89
N GLY A 173 -33.05 -22.52 -21.03
CA GLY A 173 -32.36 -23.40 -21.97
C GLY A 173 -31.86 -22.72 -23.25
N ALA A 174 -31.73 -21.39 -23.28
CA ALA A 174 -31.17 -20.68 -24.44
C ALA A 174 -29.77 -21.21 -24.84
N ASN A 175 -29.56 -21.46 -26.13
CA ASN A 175 -28.30 -22.01 -26.66
C ASN A 175 -27.32 -20.89 -27.03
N LEU A 176 -26.38 -20.58 -26.13
CA LEU A 176 -25.38 -19.55 -26.35
C LEU A 176 -24.41 -19.84 -27.51
N GLY A 177 -24.19 -21.11 -27.86
CA GLY A 177 -23.37 -21.46 -29.02
C GLY A 177 -24.02 -20.97 -30.31
N ALA A 178 -25.31 -21.27 -30.48
CA ALA A 178 -26.09 -20.79 -31.62
C ALA A 178 -26.18 -19.25 -31.64
N VAL A 179 -26.38 -18.61 -30.48
CA VAL A 179 -26.36 -17.14 -30.35
C VAL A 179 -25.03 -16.58 -30.85
N SER A 180 -23.91 -17.14 -30.39
CA SER A 180 -22.57 -16.71 -30.79
C SER A 180 -22.30 -16.91 -32.29
N ASP A 181 -22.71 -18.05 -32.85
CA ASP A 181 -22.49 -18.37 -34.26
C ASP A 181 -23.31 -17.45 -35.18
N ILE A 182 -24.53 -17.10 -34.78
CA ILE A 182 -25.41 -16.20 -35.53
C ILE A 182 -24.94 -14.75 -35.45
N LEU A 183 -24.41 -14.31 -34.30
CA LEU A 183 -23.90 -12.95 -34.11
C LEU A 183 -22.45 -12.76 -34.60
N ALA A 184 -21.73 -13.84 -34.92
CA ALA A 184 -20.38 -13.77 -35.45
C ALA A 184 -20.38 -13.18 -36.87
N LYS A 185 -20.19 -11.86 -36.97
CA LYS A 185 -19.96 -11.16 -38.24
C LYS A 185 -18.56 -11.49 -38.77
N ASP A 186 -18.46 -12.49 -39.64
CA ASP A 186 -17.28 -12.69 -40.48
C ASP A 186 -17.10 -11.45 -41.38
N LEU A 187 -15.89 -10.88 -41.38
CA LEU A 187 -15.58 -9.75 -42.26
C LEU A 187 -15.44 -10.25 -43.69
N THR A 188 -16.14 -9.61 -44.63
CA THR A 188 -15.95 -9.91 -46.06
C THR A 188 -14.54 -9.51 -46.52
N SER A 189 -14.05 -10.07 -47.63
CA SER A 189 -12.74 -9.69 -48.18
C SER A 189 -12.63 -8.20 -48.51
N GLU A 190 -13.74 -7.59 -48.94
CA GLU A 190 -13.86 -6.15 -49.22
C GLU A 190 -13.77 -5.31 -47.93
N GLN A 191 -14.42 -5.77 -46.86
CA GLN A 191 -14.36 -5.16 -45.53
C GLN A 191 -12.96 -5.26 -44.91
N ILE A 192 -12.28 -6.41 -45.06
CA ILE A 192 -10.89 -6.59 -44.62
C ILE A 192 -9.96 -5.62 -45.37
N SER A 193 -10.14 -5.51 -46.70
CA SER A 193 -9.38 -4.58 -47.52
C SER A 193 -9.61 -3.12 -47.09
N LEU A 194 -10.86 -2.73 -46.84
CA LEU A 194 -11.19 -1.37 -46.38
C LEU A 194 -10.62 -1.09 -44.99
N LEU A 195 -10.68 -2.05 -44.06
CA LEU A 195 -10.08 -1.94 -42.75
C LEU A 195 -8.55 -1.73 -42.86
N TYR A 196 -7.88 -2.48 -43.73
CA TYR A 196 -6.46 -2.31 -44.00
C TYR A 196 -6.12 -0.88 -44.45
N ASP A 197 -6.91 -0.31 -45.36
CA ASP A 197 -6.68 1.06 -45.84
C ASP A 197 -6.95 2.12 -44.78
N LEU A 198 -7.96 1.93 -43.91
CA LEU A 198 -8.20 2.82 -42.79
C LEU A 198 -7.04 2.79 -41.77
N ILE A 199 -6.43 1.61 -41.53
CA ILE A 199 -5.23 1.49 -40.69
C ILE A 199 -4.08 2.28 -41.32
N GLN A 200 -3.79 2.09 -42.61
CA GLN A 200 -2.72 2.82 -43.31
C GLN A 200 -2.98 4.33 -43.38
N GLY A 201 -4.25 4.73 -43.50
CA GLY A 201 -4.72 6.10 -43.57
C GLY A 201 -4.93 6.78 -42.22
N SER A 202 -4.57 6.14 -41.10
CA SER A 202 -4.71 6.71 -39.77
C SER A 202 -3.60 7.71 -39.43
N ARG A 203 -4.01 8.84 -38.84
CA ARG A 203 -3.13 9.92 -38.36
C ARG A 203 -3.64 10.47 -37.03
N SER A 204 -2.76 10.63 -36.06
CA SER A 204 -3.07 11.27 -34.77
C SER A 204 -2.90 12.78 -34.84
N TYR A 205 -3.87 13.50 -34.26
CA TYR A 205 -3.87 14.94 -34.10
C TYR A 205 -4.03 15.27 -32.62
N ASN A 206 -3.32 16.29 -32.15
CA ASN A 206 -3.48 16.80 -30.78
C ASN A 206 -4.30 18.09 -30.83
N ILE A 207 -5.52 18.04 -30.31
CA ILE A 207 -6.47 19.17 -30.29
C ILE A 207 -6.78 19.50 -28.84
N HIS A 208 -6.36 20.68 -28.38
CA HIS A 208 -6.50 21.14 -26.99
C HIS A 208 -6.03 20.13 -25.92
N GLY A 209 -5.03 19.30 -26.23
CA GLY A 209 -4.48 18.28 -25.33
C GLY A 209 -5.15 16.91 -25.42
N VAL A 210 -6.14 16.73 -26.31
CA VAL A 210 -6.79 15.45 -26.60
C VAL A 210 -6.21 14.87 -27.88
N GLU A 211 -5.77 13.61 -27.83
CA GLU A 211 -5.36 12.87 -29.03
C GLU A 211 -6.60 12.37 -29.78
N VAL A 212 -6.74 12.82 -31.02
CA VAL A 212 -7.82 12.45 -31.94
C VAL A 212 -7.21 11.76 -33.16
N VAL A 213 -7.63 10.54 -33.42
CA VAL A 213 -7.21 9.80 -34.61
C VAL A 213 -8.19 10.07 -35.74
N ILE A 214 -7.68 10.43 -36.91
CA ILE A 214 -8.47 10.52 -38.15
C ILE A 214 -7.96 9.46 -39.13
N ALA A 215 -8.86 8.61 -39.62
CA ALA A 215 -8.57 7.55 -40.57
C ALA A 215 -9.21 7.85 -41.93
N GLU A 216 -8.44 7.82 -43.01
CA GLU A 216 -8.91 8.14 -44.36
C GLU A 216 -8.86 6.89 -45.26
N ALA A 217 -9.93 6.63 -46.02
CA ALA A 217 -9.96 5.57 -47.03
C ALA A 217 -10.78 5.96 -48.27
N ARG A 218 -10.55 5.28 -49.41
CA ARG A 218 -11.28 5.49 -50.67
C ARG A 218 -11.61 4.17 -51.35
N ARG A 219 -12.84 4.00 -51.80
CA ARG A 219 -13.34 2.83 -52.55
C ARG A 219 -14.17 3.28 -53.73
N GLU A 220 -14.05 2.56 -54.84
CA GLU A 220 -14.86 2.81 -56.04
C GLU A 220 -16.32 2.41 -55.81
N GLU A 221 -16.54 1.32 -55.07
CA GLU A 221 -17.85 0.79 -54.72
C GLU A 221 -18.21 1.04 -53.25
N TYR A 222 -19.51 0.92 -52.94
CA TYR A 222 -20.01 1.06 -51.58
C TYR A 222 -19.75 -0.22 -50.78
N VAL A 223 -19.05 -0.07 -49.65
CA VAL A 223 -18.80 -1.16 -48.71
C VAL A 223 -19.67 -0.94 -47.47
N GLY A 224 -20.55 -1.89 -47.17
CA GLY A 224 -21.44 -1.84 -46.01
C GLY A 224 -20.70 -1.93 -44.67
N ASP A 225 -21.39 -1.54 -43.59
CA ASP A 225 -20.94 -1.69 -42.20
C ASP A 225 -19.64 -0.99 -41.80
N LEU A 226 -19.35 0.19 -42.36
CA LEU A 226 -18.20 1.02 -41.96
C LEU A 226 -18.14 1.24 -40.43
N ALA A 227 -19.29 1.35 -39.76
CA ALA A 227 -19.36 1.49 -38.31
C ALA A 227 -18.70 0.33 -37.53
N VAL A 228 -18.85 -0.90 -38.02
CA VAL A 228 -18.25 -2.10 -37.43
C VAL A 228 -16.74 -2.09 -37.63
N LEU A 229 -16.28 -1.69 -38.82
CA LEU A 229 -14.85 -1.56 -39.13
C LEU A 229 -14.18 -0.50 -38.26
N VAL A 230 -14.83 0.65 -38.07
CA VAL A 230 -14.32 1.76 -37.24
C VAL A 230 -14.29 1.39 -35.76
N HIS A 231 -15.26 0.58 -35.29
CA HIS A 231 -15.21 0.01 -33.95
C HIS A 231 -14.01 -0.91 -33.77
N LYS A 232 -13.78 -1.85 -34.71
CA LYS A 232 -12.62 -2.75 -34.68
C LYS A 232 -11.30 -1.97 -34.75
N LEU A 233 -11.20 -0.97 -35.65
CA LEU A 233 -10.03 -0.10 -35.79
C LEU A 233 -9.70 0.62 -34.49
N ARG A 234 -10.71 1.20 -33.81
CA ARG A 234 -10.52 1.87 -32.53
C ARG A 234 -9.93 0.94 -31.48
N ASP A 235 -10.41 -0.30 -31.42
CA ASP A 235 -9.92 -1.29 -30.46
C ASP A 235 -8.51 -1.79 -30.82
N MET A 236 -8.18 -1.91 -32.12
CA MET A 236 -6.85 -2.27 -32.61
C MET A 236 -5.79 -1.18 -32.33
N GLU A 237 -6.11 0.08 -32.60
CA GLU A 237 -5.20 1.24 -32.38
C GLU A 237 -5.27 1.78 -30.94
N ALA A 238 -6.09 1.19 -30.07
CA ALA A 238 -6.40 1.69 -28.73
C ALA A 238 -6.79 3.18 -28.68
N ALA A 239 -7.42 3.69 -29.75
CA ALA A 239 -7.77 5.09 -29.90
C ALA A 239 -8.93 5.48 -28.97
N ASN A 240 -8.76 6.55 -28.19
CA ASN A 240 -9.82 7.07 -27.31
C ASN A 240 -10.86 7.91 -28.07
N VAL A 241 -10.44 8.58 -29.15
CA VAL A 241 -11.28 9.36 -30.06
C VAL A 241 -10.84 9.06 -31.50
N LEU A 242 -11.78 8.63 -32.34
CA LEU A 242 -11.52 8.20 -33.72
C LEU A 242 -12.61 8.74 -34.65
N PHE A 243 -12.20 9.35 -35.77
CA PHE A 243 -13.07 9.72 -36.88
C PHE A 243 -12.56 9.07 -38.16
N ALA A 244 -13.37 8.19 -38.74
CA ALA A 244 -13.07 7.60 -40.05
C ALA A 244 -13.82 8.34 -41.15
N ILE A 245 -13.12 8.68 -42.22
CA ILE A 245 -13.63 9.39 -43.40
C ILE A 245 -13.38 8.48 -44.60
N CYS A 246 -14.43 7.87 -45.13
CA CYS A 246 -14.33 6.98 -46.28
C CYS A 246 -15.07 7.55 -47.48
N GLN A 247 -14.38 7.73 -48.60
CA GLN A 247 -15.04 7.99 -49.87
C GLN A 247 -15.45 6.67 -50.51
N MET A 248 -16.72 6.54 -50.88
CA MET A 248 -17.30 5.35 -51.50
C MET A 248 -18.16 5.82 -52.67
N GLY A 249 -17.68 5.63 -53.90
CA GLY A 249 -18.35 6.17 -55.09
C GLY A 249 -18.46 7.69 -55.07
N ASP A 250 -19.70 8.21 -55.20
CA ASP A 250 -20.03 9.65 -55.22
C ASP A 250 -20.25 10.26 -53.81
N ARG A 251 -20.02 9.49 -52.74
CA ARG A 251 -20.31 9.91 -51.36
C ARG A 251 -19.10 9.79 -50.44
N VAL A 252 -19.07 10.64 -49.42
CA VAL A 252 -18.17 10.52 -48.28
C VAL A 252 -18.99 10.15 -47.05
N VAL A 253 -18.65 9.01 -46.46
CA VAL A 253 -19.23 8.48 -45.22
C VAL A 253 -18.27 8.78 -44.08
N ILE A 254 -18.77 9.38 -43.00
CA ILE A 254 -18.01 9.66 -41.79
C ILE A 254 -18.58 8.84 -40.64
N VAL A 255 -17.71 8.22 -39.85
CA VAL A 255 -18.08 7.58 -38.60
C VAL A 255 -17.17 8.09 -37.48
N GLY A 256 -17.79 8.64 -36.43
CA GLY A 256 -17.12 9.09 -35.22
C GLY A 256 -17.35 8.14 -34.05
N ARG A 257 -16.29 7.90 -33.26
CA ARG A 257 -16.32 7.17 -32.00
C ARG A 257 -15.51 7.91 -30.94
N SER A 258 -16.07 8.10 -29.75
CA SER A 258 -15.40 8.75 -28.63
C SER A 258 -15.63 7.97 -27.33
N ARG A 259 -14.57 7.75 -26.56
CA ARG A 259 -14.60 7.30 -25.15
C ARG A 259 -14.37 8.46 -24.17
N ARG A 260 -14.20 9.69 -24.70
CA ARG A 260 -13.78 10.88 -23.96
C ARG A 260 -14.93 11.88 -23.93
N PRO A 261 -15.45 12.28 -22.76
CA PRO A 261 -16.52 13.28 -22.68
C PRO A 261 -16.09 14.65 -23.21
N GLU A 262 -14.79 14.90 -23.35
CA GLU A 262 -14.23 16.12 -23.95
C GLU A 262 -14.51 16.23 -25.46
N VAL A 263 -14.86 15.13 -26.12
CA VAL A 263 -15.20 15.08 -27.55
C VAL A 263 -16.54 14.39 -27.75
N ASP A 264 -17.58 15.19 -27.96
CA ASP A 264 -18.93 14.71 -28.32
C ASP A 264 -18.99 14.41 -29.83
N ALA A 265 -18.92 13.12 -30.20
CA ALA A 265 -18.95 12.68 -31.58
C ALA A 265 -20.26 13.07 -32.30
N GLY A 266 -21.39 13.06 -31.59
CA GLY A 266 -22.70 13.46 -32.13
C GLY A 266 -22.78 14.95 -32.41
N ALA A 267 -22.20 15.79 -31.55
CA ALA A 267 -22.10 17.23 -31.77
C ALA A 267 -21.21 17.59 -32.96
N VAL A 268 -20.15 16.80 -33.20
CA VAL A 268 -19.29 16.95 -34.38
C VAL A 268 -20.04 16.51 -35.64
N MET A 269 -20.72 15.36 -35.64
CA MET A 269 -21.42 14.85 -36.83
C MET A 269 -22.61 15.72 -37.28
N ARG A 270 -23.27 16.44 -36.36
CA ARG A 270 -24.35 17.39 -36.70
C ARG A 270 -23.89 18.52 -37.64
N GLU A 271 -22.63 18.93 -37.57
CA GLU A 271 -22.04 19.93 -38.50
C GLU A 271 -21.92 19.42 -39.95
N PHE A 272 -22.08 18.11 -40.14
CA PHE A 272 -22.04 17.43 -41.43
C PHE A 272 -23.43 16.92 -41.86
N GLY A 273 -24.50 17.33 -41.18
CA GLY A 273 -25.86 16.84 -41.44
C GLY A 273 -26.08 15.39 -40.98
N GLY A 274 -25.21 14.87 -40.12
CA GLY A 274 -25.33 13.54 -39.51
C GLY A 274 -26.01 13.55 -38.14
N GLY A 275 -26.02 12.39 -37.50
CA GLY A 275 -26.67 12.16 -36.21
C GLY A 275 -26.03 11.02 -35.41
N GLY A 276 -26.43 10.89 -34.15
CA GLY A 276 -25.96 9.87 -33.22
C GLY A 276 -25.78 10.39 -31.79
N HIS A 277 -25.14 9.58 -30.95
CA HIS A 277 -24.87 9.89 -29.54
C HIS A 277 -23.48 10.49 -29.34
N ALA A 278 -23.21 11.02 -28.13
CA ALA A 278 -21.92 11.60 -27.78
C ALA A 278 -20.73 10.64 -27.97
N TYR A 279 -20.96 9.33 -27.85
CA TYR A 279 -19.93 8.30 -27.98
C TYR A 279 -19.81 7.71 -29.39
N ALA A 280 -20.86 7.84 -30.21
CA ALA A 280 -20.96 7.16 -31.50
C ALA A 280 -21.93 7.88 -32.43
N ALA A 281 -21.44 8.32 -33.59
CA ALA A 281 -22.24 9.05 -34.57
C ALA A 281 -21.73 8.83 -35.99
N SER A 282 -22.56 9.17 -37.00
CA SER A 282 -22.18 9.09 -38.41
C SER A 282 -22.83 10.18 -39.26
N ALA A 283 -22.23 10.47 -40.41
CA ALA A 283 -22.74 11.43 -41.40
C ALA A 283 -22.46 10.94 -42.83
N ASN A 284 -23.34 11.30 -43.77
CA ASN A 284 -23.20 11.02 -45.20
C ASN A 284 -23.23 12.32 -45.99
N ILE A 285 -22.20 12.56 -46.81
CA ILE A 285 -22.01 13.80 -47.55
C ILE A 285 -21.94 13.49 -49.04
N LYS A 286 -22.70 14.23 -49.84
CA LYS A 286 -22.64 14.23 -51.31
C LYS A 286 -21.77 15.40 -51.78
N ASP A 287 -21.12 15.24 -52.93
CA ASP A 287 -20.38 16.31 -53.62
C ASP A 287 -19.22 16.94 -52.81
N ALA A 288 -18.56 16.14 -51.96
CA ALA A 288 -17.39 16.58 -51.19
C ALA A 288 -16.23 15.59 -51.33
N THR A 289 -15.01 16.10 -51.25
CA THR A 289 -13.80 15.27 -51.22
C THR A 289 -13.40 14.91 -49.79
N VAL A 290 -12.71 13.78 -49.59
CA VAL A 290 -12.13 13.39 -48.28
C VAL A 290 -11.32 14.53 -47.65
N PHE A 291 -10.58 15.28 -48.47
CA PHE A 291 -9.76 16.41 -48.02
C PHE A 291 -10.61 17.55 -47.44
N GLN A 292 -11.65 17.98 -48.15
CA GLN A 292 -12.54 19.05 -47.68
C GLN A 292 -13.25 18.65 -46.38
N VAL A 293 -13.67 17.38 -46.29
CA VAL A 293 -14.33 16.85 -45.10
C VAL A 293 -13.37 16.80 -43.91
N LYS A 294 -12.12 16.37 -44.12
CA LYS A 294 -11.09 16.36 -43.07
C LYS A 294 -10.79 17.74 -42.52
N GLU A 295 -10.54 18.71 -43.38
CA GLU A 295 -10.25 20.09 -42.96
C GLU A 295 -11.41 20.66 -42.13
N LYS A 296 -12.65 20.41 -42.56
CA LYS A 296 -13.83 20.81 -41.80
C LYS A 296 -13.94 20.06 -40.46
N ILE A 297 -13.62 18.76 -40.40
CA ILE A 297 -13.60 17.99 -39.14
C ILE A 297 -12.60 18.59 -38.16
N LEU A 298 -11.39 18.90 -38.61
CA LEU A 298 -10.35 19.49 -37.76
C LEU A 298 -10.77 20.86 -37.22
N LEU A 299 -11.41 21.70 -38.05
CA LEU A 299 -11.96 22.98 -37.62
C LEU A 299 -13.07 22.81 -36.57
N VAL A 300 -14.04 21.93 -36.81
CA VAL A 300 -15.14 21.66 -35.86
C VAL A 300 -14.61 21.10 -34.54
N LEU A 301 -13.63 20.20 -34.59
CA LEU A 301 -12.97 19.68 -33.39
C LEU A 301 -12.23 20.78 -32.63
N SER A 302 -11.56 21.70 -33.33
CA SER A 302 -10.88 22.82 -32.65
C SER A 302 -11.82 23.77 -31.90
N ASP A 303 -13.09 23.85 -32.32
CA ASP A 303 -14.13 24.65 -31.67
C ASP A 303 -14.85 23.89 -30.55
N LYS A 304 -15.17 22.60 -30.77
CA LYS A 304 -16.04 21.82 -29.88
C LYS A 304 -15.30 20.97 -28.83
N VAL A 305 -13.99 20.78 -28.95
CA VAL A 305 -13.20 20.05 -27.94
C VAL A 305 -13.01 20.92 -26.70
N ILE A 306 -13.47 20.44 -25.55
CA ILE A 306 -13.36 21.16 -24.26
C ILE A 306 -11.89 21.15 -23.80
N PRO A 307 -11.26 22.31 -23.51
CA PRO A 307 -9.84 22.38 -23.16
C PRO A 307 -9.53 21.71 -21.81
N ARG A 308 -8.30 21.21 -21.71
CA ARG A 308 -7.73 20.59 -20.50
C ARG A 308 -7.65 21.62 -19.36
N ARG A 309 -8.44 21.41 -18.32
CA ARG A 309 -8.47 22.27 -17.12
C ARG A 309 -7.15 22.14 -16.34
N THR A 310 -6.68 23.24 -15.78
CA THR A 310 -5.35 23.43 -15.18
C THR A 310 -5.42 23.69 -13.67
N ALA A 311 -4.28 23.64 -12.98
CA ALA A 311 -4.16 24.00 -11.57
C ALA A 311 -4.68 25.43 -11.28
N ALA A 312 -4.48 26.37 -12.21
CA ALA A 312 -5.00 27.73 -12.10
C ALA A 312 -6.53 27.80 -12.00
N ASP A 313 -7.24 26.86 -12.63
CA ASP A 313 -8.72 26.87 -12.68
C ASP A 313 -9.36 26.45 -11.34
N ILE A 314 -8.59 25.83 -10.44
CA ILE A 314 -9.08 25.28 -9.17
C ILE A 314 -8.38 25.85 -7.92
N MET A 315 -7.32 26.64 -8.10
CA MET A 315 -6.58 27.20 -6.99
C MET A 315 -7.36 28.33 -6.31
N ALA A 316 -7.24 28.41 -4.98
CA ALA A 316 -7.65 29.58 -4.22
C ALA A 316 -6.51 30.61 -4.24
N ALA A 317 -6.79 31.78 -4.79
CA ALA A 317 -5.85 32.92 -4.84
C ALA A 317 -6.53 34.20 -4.32
N PRO A 318 -5.83 35.08 -3.58
CA PRO A 318 -4.44 34.92 -3.12
C PRO A 318 -4.32 33.91 -1.97
N ALA A 319 -3.22 33.15 -1.95
CA ALA A 319 -2.95 32.20 -0.86
C ALA A 319 -2.56 32.92 0.42
N ARG A 320 -3.16 32.52 1.54
CA ARG A 320 -2.67 32.89 2.87
C ARG A 320 -1.43 32.06 3.18
N CYS A 321 -0.40 32.70 3.73
CA CYS A 321 0.85 32.05 4.11
C CYS A 321 1.30 32.53 5.50
N ALA A 322 2.09 31.72 6.19
CA ALA A 322 2.78 32.10 7.42
C ALA A 322 4.28 32.37 7.13
N ASP A 323 4.93 33.18 7.95
CA ASP A 323 6.38 33.35 7.88
C ASP A 323 7.09 32.21 8.65
N ALA A 324 8.25 31.76 8.15
CA ALA A 324 9.09 30.76 8.80
C ALA A 324 9.49 31.14 10.23
N GLU A 325 9.62 32.44 10.49
CA GLU A 325 10.01 32.99 11.79
C GLU A 325 8.81 33.23 12.72
N SER A 326 7.57 33.13 12.21
CA SER A 326 6.36 33.22 13.04
C SER A 326 6.33 32.12 14.09
N THR A 327 5.82 32.44 15.28
CA THR A 327 5.65 31.45 16.35
C THR A 327 4.48 30.50 16.05
N VAL A 328 4.50 29.31 16.64
CA VAL A 328 3.41 28.34 16.56
C VAL A 328 2.08 28.98 17.01
N GLU A 329 2.13 29.83 18.03
CA GLU A 329 0.94 30.53 18.54
C GLU A 329 0.39 31.58 17.56
N GLU A 330 1.26 32.35 16.91
CA GLU A 330 0.86 33.27 15.83
C GLU A 330 0.21 32.52 14.65
N VAL A 331 0.80 31.39 14.24
CA VAL A 331 0.24 30.55 13.18
C VAL A 331 -1.11 29.96 13.61
N HIS A 332 -1.28 29.56 14.87
CA HIS A 332 -2.57 29.10 15.38
C HIS A 332 -3.64 30.17 15.27
N GLN A 333 -3.32 31.41 15.67
CA GLN A 333 -4.23 32.53 15.57
C GLN A 333 -4.62 32.81 14.11
N GLN A 334 -3.69 32.71 13.16
CA GLN A 334 -4.01 32.82 11.73
C GLN A 334 -4.95 31.71 11.26
N LEU A 335 -4.64 30.45 11.55
CA LEU A 335 -5.45 29.29 11.14
C LEU A 335 -6.88 29.39 11.70
N THR A 336 -7.02 29.77 12.96
CA THR A 336 -8.32 29.94 13.63
C THR A 336 -9.08 31.15 13.09
N ARG A 337 -8.43 32.31 12.93
CA ARG A 337 -9.06 33.55 12.43
C ARG A 337 -9.63 33.39 11.03
N PHE A 338 -8.92 32.69 10.15
CA PHE A 338 -9.34 32.49 8.76
C PHE A 338 -10.08 31.17 8.53
N ASN A 339 -10.30 30.37 9.58
CA ASN A 339 -10.93 29.04 9.54
C ASN A 339 -10.34 28.12 8.45
N ILE A 340 -9.01 28.05 8.40
CA ILE A 340 -8.25 27.23 7.44
C ILE A 340 -7.47 26.13 8.17
N ASN A 341 -7.31 24.99 7.50
CA ASN A 341 -6.70 23.79 8.11
C ASN A 341 -5.20 23.64 7.84
N ALA A 342 -4.65 24.37 6.88
CA ALA A 342 -3.23 24.33 6.55
C ALA A 342 -2.79 25.63 5.86
N LEU A 343 -1.50 25.95 5.99
CA LEU A 343 -0.85 27.12 5.42
C LEU A 343 0.49 26.73 4.78
N PRO A 344 0.85 27.28 3.61
CA PRO A 344 2.24 27.37 3.19
C PRO A 344 3.02 28.25 4.16
N VAL A 345 4.25 27.87 4.45
CA VAL A 345 5.19 28.62 5.28
C VAL A 345 6.30 29.14 4.37
N LEU A 346 6.54 30.45 4.42
CA LEU A 346 7.50 31.14 3.55
C LEU A 346 8.80 31.43 4.29
N ARG A 347 9.94 31.26 3.63
CA ARG A 347 11.24 31.74 4.12
C ARG A 347 11.86 32.63 3.05
N GLY A 348 12.00 33.91 3.35
CA GLY A 348 12.56 34.88 2.39
C GLY A 348 11.72 35.03 1.12
N GLY A 349 10.40 34.84 1.20
CA GLY A 349 9.48 34.93 0.06
C GLY A 349 9.29 33.65 -0.76
N GLU A 350 10.11 32.62 -0.52
CA GLU A 350 9.96 31.30 -1.15
C GLU A 350 9.23 30.32 -0.23
N THR A 351 8.54 29.34 -0.80
CA THR A 351 7.82 28.32 -0.02
C THR A 351 8.81 27.35 0.60
N ALA A 352 8.88 27.33 1.93
CA ALA A 352 9.78 26.49 2.69
C ALA A 352 9.13 25.20 3.23
N GLY A 353 7.80 25.21 3.38
CA GLY A 353 7.06 24.05 3.88
C GLY A 353 5.55 24.29 4.00
N ILE A 354 4.85 23.32 4.55
CA ILE A 354 3.41 23.39 4.85
C ILE A 354 3.18 23.05 6.32
N ILE A 355 2.41 23.88 7.03
CA ILE A 355 2.03 23.63 8.41
C ILE A 355 0.52 23.45 8.52
N THR A 356 0.07 22.47 9.32
CA THR A 356 -1.34 22.15 9.49
C THR A 356 -1.84 22.53 10.87
N ARG A 357 -3.15 22.80 10.98
CA ARG A 357 -3.82 23.10 12.25
C ARG A 357 -3.62 22.02 13.30
N GLN A 358 -3.69 20.75 12.89
CA GLN A 358 -3.45 19.62 13.78
C GLN A 358 -2.04 19.62 14.39
N ILE A 359 -1.00 19.94 13.60
CA ILE A 359 0.38 20.04 14.11
C ILE A 359 0.49 21.20 15.10
N VAL A 360 -0.09 22.35 14.76
CA VAL A 360 -0.05 23.56 15.59
C VAL A 360 -0.76 23.36 16.93
N GLU A 361 -1.97 22.81 16.91
CA GLU A 361 -2.74 22.54 18.13
C GLU A 361 -2.04 21.53 19.04
N LYS A 362 -1.47 20.45 18.48
CA LYS A 362 -0.65 19.51 19.25
C LYS A 362 0.63 20.15 19.80
N ALA A 363 1.29 21.02 19.03
CA ALA A 363 2.48 21.73 19.49
C ALA A 363 2.16 22.66 20.67
N LEU A 364 1.04 23.40 20.60
CA LEU A 364 0.52 24.20 21.71
C LEU A 364 0.22 23.35 22.94
N PHE A 365 -0.44 22.20 22.75
CA PHE A 365 -0.70 21.25 23.84
C PHE A 365 0.58 20.79 24.56
N HIS A 366 1.69 20.64 23.82
CA HIS A 366 2.99 20.29 24.37
C HIS A 366 3.80 21.50 24.90
N GLY A 367 3.22 22.70 24.95
CA GLY A 367 3.87 23.90 25.47
C GLY A 367 4.89 24.53 24.51
N LEU A 368 4.79 24.26 23.21
CA LEU A 368 5.73 24.72 22.17
C LEU A 368 5.24 25.98 21.45
N GLY A 369 4.36 26.78 22.06
CA GLY A 369 3.74 27.94 21.41
C GLY A 369 4.74 29.02 20.97
N ALA A 370 5.80 29.22 21.74
CA ALA A 370 6.85 30.20 21.45
C ALA A 370 7.88 29.73 20.40
N GLU A 371 7.87 28.45 20.02
CA GLU A 371 8.78 27.94 19.00
C GLU A 371 8.36 28.42 17.60
N LYS A 372 9.31 28.44 16.67
CA LYS A 372 9.08 28.90 15.29
C LYS A 372 8.34 27.85 14.46
N ALA A 373 7.46 28.32 13.57
CA ALA A 373 6.70 27.48 12.65
C ALA A 373 7.62 26.65 11.73
N ALA A 374 8.76 27.21 11.31
CA ALA A 374 9.74 26.51 10.49
C ALA A 374 10.31 25.23 11.11
N GLU A 375 10.25 25.08 12.44
CA GLU A 375 10.75 23.91 13.15
C GLU A 375 9.77 22.72 13.10
N TYR A 376 8.49 22.96 12.79
CA TYR A 376 7.43 21.94 12.79
C TYR A 376 6.67 21.82 11.47
N MET A 377 6.83 22.76 10.54
CA MET A 377 6.28 22.65 9.19
C MET A 377 6.81 21.40 8.47
N ASN A 378 6.00 20.76 7.64
CA ASN A 378 6.49 19.74 6.73
C ASN A 378 7.25 20.40 5.56
N SER A 379 8.55 20.19 5.50
CA SER A 379 9.43 20.71 4.44
C SER A 379 9.52 19.79 3.21
N ASP A 380 8.97 18.57 3.30
CA ASP A 380 8.88 17.63 2.18
C ASP A 380 7.46 17.68 1.61
N PHE A 381 7.28 18.57 0.64
CA PHE A 381 6.00 18.83 -0.02
C PHE A 381 6.19 18.91 -1.54
N GLU A 382 5.13 18.61 -2.27
CA GLU A 382 5.04 18.81 -3.71
C GLU A 382 4.27 20.10 -4.01
N SER A 383 4.59 20.71 -5.14
CA SER A 383 3.90 21.89 -5.66
C SER A 383 3.49 21.66 -7.11
N VAL A 384 2.64 22.54 -7.63
CA VAL A 384 2.29 22.57 -9.05
C VAL A 384 2.48 23.96 -9.64
N GLU A 385 2.70 24.05 -10.95
CA GLU A 385 2.64 25.34 -11.67
C GLU A 385 1.20 25.65 -12.11
N PRO A 386 0.82 26.94 -12.29
CA PRO A 386 -0.54 27.31 -12.70
C PRO A 386 -1.03 26.60 -13.97
N GLY A 387 -0.13 26.33 -14.93
CA GLY A 387 -0.47 25.68 -16.21
C GLY A 387 -0.50 24.14 -16.17
N GLU A 388 -0.14 23.50 -15.06
CA GLU A 388 -0.14 22.04 -14.99
C GLU A 388 -1.57 21.46 -14.98
N GLY A 389 -1.72 20.28 -15.59
CA GLY A 389 -3.00 19.58 -15.67
C GLY A 389 -3.50 19.06 -14.32
N ILE A 390 -4.83 18.94 -14.18
CA ILE A 390 -5.47 18.50 -12.93
C ILE A 390 -5.13 17.06 -12.56
N GLU A 391 -4.70 16.22 -13.50
CA GLU A 391 -4.25 14.87 -13.21
C GLU A 391 -3.05 14.87 -12.24
N ARG A 392 -2.15 15.85 -12.36
CA ARG A 392 -1.01 16.02 -11.45
C ARG A 392 -1.48 16.41 -10.05
N VAL A 393 -2.48 17.29 -9.96
CA VAL A 393 -3.11 17.70 -8.69
C VAL A 393 -3.77 16.50 -8.01
N GLN A 394 -4.49 15.66 -8.78
CA GLN A 394 -5.10 14.43 -8.27
C GLN A 394 -4.05 13.42 -7.78
N GLU A 395 -2.97 13.23 -8.52
CA GLU A 395 -1.86 12.36 -8.13
C GLU A 395 -1.25 12.78 -6.78
N ILE A 396 -1.01 14.08 -6.59
CA ILE A 396 -0.43 14.59 -5.34
C ILE A 396 -1.42 14.47 -4.16
N ILE A 397 -2.69 14.84 -4.34
CA ILE A 397 -3.70 14.77 -3.26
C ILE A 397 -4.04 13.32 -2.89
N LEU A 398 -4.28 12.46 -3.89
CA LEU A 398 -4.75 11.09 -3.69
C LEU A 398 -3.61 10.11 -3.47
N GLY A 399 -2.55 10.19 -4.26
CA GLY A 399 -1.42 9.26 -4.23
C GLY A 399 -0.42 9.55 -3.11
N LYS A 400 -0.12 10.84 -2.85
CA LYS A 400 0.85 11.25 -1.81
C LYS A 400 0.21 11.77 -0.53
N ASN A 401 -1.12 11.76 -0.44
CA ASN A 401 -1.91 12.17 0.73
C ASN A 401 -1.60 13.62 1.21
N GLN A 402 -1.15 14.50 0.31
CA GLN A 402 -0.87 15.90 0.61
C GLN A 402 -2.17 16.72 0.46
N ARG A 403 -2.71 17.20 1.57
CA ARG A 403 -4.05 17.83 1.62
C ARG A 403 -4.11 19.28 1.10
N LEU A 404 -2.96 19.93 0.99
CA LEU A 404 -2.78 21.30 0.50
C LEU A 404 -1.62 21.30 -0.49
N ILE A 405 -1.83 21.80 -1.71
CA ILE A 405 -0.78 21.94 -2.72
C ILE A 405 -0.53 23.43 -2.96
N PRO A 406 0.68 23.94 -2.68
CA PRO A 406 1.10 25.26 -3.13
C PRO A 406 1.19 25.29 -4.66
N VAL A 407 0.53 26.28 -5.27
CA VAL A 407 0.69 26.59 -6.70
C VAL A 407 1.76 27.66 -6.83
N LEU A 408 2.88 27.34 -7.48
CA LEU A 408 4.06 28.19 -7.56
C LEU A 408 4.19 28.80 -8.95
N SER A 409 4.39 30.12 -9.02
CA SER A 409 4.71 30.84 -10.24
C SER A 409 6.04 31.56 -10.04
N GLY A 410 7.09 31.13 -10.74
CA GLY A 410 8.44 31.70 -10.57
C GLY A 410 8.99 31.58 -9.14
N GLY A 411 8.66 30.49 -8.44
CA GLY A 411 9.10 30.23 -7.06
C GLY A 411 8.23 30.88 -5.96
N GLN A 412 7.30 31.77 -6.31
CA GLN A 412 6.38 32.41 -5.38
C GLN A 412 5.01 31.73 -5.36
N VAL A 413 4.32 31.76 -4.22
CA VAL A 413 2.97 31.20 -4.08
C VAL A 413 1.96 32.06 -4.83
N ALA A 414 1.47 31.56 -5.96
CA ALA A 414 0.38 32.16 -6.72
C ALA A 414 -1.00 31.81 -6.12
N GLY A 415 -1.13 30.61 -5.57
CA GLY A 415 -2.38 30.10 -4.99
C GLY A 415 -2.16 28.80 -4.22
N VAL A 416 -3.24 28.26 -3.66
CA VAL A 416 -3.23 26.93 -3.04
C VAL A 416 -4.41 26.10 -3.50
N ILE A 417 -4.20 24.81 -3.69
CA ILE A 417 -5.26 23.84 -3.98
C ILE A 417 -5.47 22.97 -2.74
N THR A 418 -6.72 22.86 -2.28
CA THR A 418 -7.08 21.97 -1.18
C THR A 418 -7.80 20.73 -1.70
N ARG A 419 -7.79 19.64 -0.92
CA ARG A 419 -8.62 18.45 -1.22
C ARG A 419 -10.10 18.81 -1.42
N THR A 420 -10.64 19.68 -0.59
CA THR A 420 -12.02 20.16 -0.73
C THR A 420 -12.23 20.95 -2.02
N GLY A 421 -11.25 21.78 -2.42
CA GLY A 421 -11.28 22.51 -3.69
C GLY A 421 -11.29 21.57 -4.90
N LEU A 422 -10.44 20.55 -4.89
CA LEU A 422 -10.43 19.52 -5.93
C LEU A 422 -11.76 18.75 -5.97
N LEU A 423 -12.30 18.31 -4.82
CA LEU A 423 -13.57 17.57 -4.78
C LEU A 423 -14.75 18.42 -5.29
N ARG A 424 -14.83 19.69 -4.86
CA ARG A 424 -15.86 20.62 -5.34
C ARG A 424 -15.81 20.76 -6.86
N PHE A 425 -14.61 20.82 -7.40
CA PHE A 425 -14.38 20.89 -8.83
C PHE A 425 -14.78 19.60 -9.57
N LEU A 426 -14.43 18.43 -9.04
CA LEU A 426 -14.74 17.14 -9.67
C LEU A 426 -16.24 16.83 -9.70
N HIS A 427 -16.99 17.27 -8.70
CA HIS A 427 -18.42 17.03 -8.62
C HIS A 427 -19.29 18.09 -9.32
N GLY A 428 -18.70 19.12 -9.94
CA GLY A 428 -19.44 20.11 -10.75
C GLY A 428 -20.58 20.84 -10.02
N VAL A 429 -20.53 20.92 -8.69
CA VAL A 429 -21.68 21.33 -7.87
C VAL A 429 -21.78 22.86 -7.83
N ARG A 430 -22.80 23.39 -8.53
CA ARG A 430 -23.48 24.64 -8.15
C ARG A 430 -23.92 24.52 -6.69
N GLU A 431 -23.34 25.35 -5.83
CA GLU A 431 -23.78 25.70 -4.47
C GLU A 431 -24.53 24.62 -3.69
N LEU A 432 -23.80 23.82 -2.90
CA LEU A 432 -24.34 23.23 -1.68
C LEU A 432 -23.80 24.01 -0.47
N PRO A 433 -24.62 24.28 0.56
CA PRO A 433 -24.15 24.88 1.81
C PRO A 433 -23.16 23.92 2.51
N PRO A 434 -22.32 24.42 3.43
CA PRO A 434 -21.38 23.58 4.14
C PRO A 434 -22.14 22.50 4.94
N PRO A 435 -21.66 21.24 4.97
CA PRO A 435 -22.22 20.24 5.87
C PRO A 435 -21.83 20.60 7.31
N ASP A 436 -22.82 20.63 8.19
CA ASP A 436 -22.62 20.63 9.63
C ASP A 436 -21.84 19.38 10.07
N ALA A 437 -21.12 19.54 11.18
CA ALA A 437 -20.28 18.52 11.77
C ALA A 437 -21.07 17.24 12.09
N GLY A 438 -20.69 16.14 11.44
CA GLY A 438 -21.00 14.79 11.90
C GLY A 438 -21.82 13.95 10.95
N GLU A 439 -21.30 13.67 9.74
CA GLU A 439 -21.76 12.51 8.99
C GLU A 439 -20.57 11.75 8.38
N ASN A 440 -20.45 10.49 8.78
CA ASN A 440 -19.52 9.52 8.22
C ASN A 440 -19.94 9.21 6.77
N ILE A 441 -19.22 9.77 5.81
CA ILE A 441 -19.32 9.33 4.41
C ILE A 441 -18.54 8.01 4.29
N PRO A 442 -19.14 6.91 3.82
CA PRO A 442 -18.42 5.66 3.59
C PRO A 442 -17.36 5.87 2.48
N GLU A 443 -16.09 5.59 2.79
CA GLU A 443 -15.02 5.49 1.78
C GLU A 443 -15.31 4.27 0.88
N ALA A 444 -16.10 4.46 -0.18
CA ALA A 444 -16.14 3.54 -1.30
C ALA A 444 -14.82 3.67 -2.07
N GLY A 445 -13.96 2.67 -1.89
CA GLY A 445 -12.55 2.69 -2.26
C GLY A 445 -12.31 2.75 -3.76
N LEU A 446 -11.40 3.65 -4.14
CA LEU A 446 -10.58 3.45 -5.34
C LEU A 446 -9.63 2.29 -5.05
N VAL A 447 -9.75 1.23 -5.84
CA VAL A 447 -8.87 0.07 -5.86
C VAL A 447 -7.44 0.52 -6.14
N ALA A 448 -6.68 0.80 -5.08
CA ALA A 448 -5.23 0.75 -5.14
C ALA A 448 -4.88 -0.67 -5.62
N ARG A 449 -3.96 -0.82 -6.58
CA ARG A 449 -3.45 -2.14 -6.99
C ARG A 449 -3.01 -2.90 -5.73
N GLN A 450 -3.86 -3.79 -5.23
CA GLN A 450 -3.61 -4.58 -4.04
C GLN A 450 -2.45 -5.53 -4.38
N LYS A 451 -1.27 -5.25 -3.84
CA LYS A 451 -0.13 -6.16 -3.96
C LYS A 451 -0.34 -7.30 -2.97
N ASN A 452 -0.37 -8.53 -3.46
CA ASN A 452 -0.42 -9.71 -2.62
C ASN A 452 1.00 -10.29 -2.44
N VAL A 453 1.45 -10.39 -1.19
CA VAL A 453 2.77 -10.90 -0.78
C VAL A 453 2.72 -12.34 -0.24
N ALA A 454 1.63 -13.08 -0.44
CA ALA A 454 1.52 -14.48 -0.01
C ALA A 454 2.61 -15.39 -0.61
N HIS A 455 3.14 -15.04 -1.79
CA HIS A 455 4.29 -15.75 -2.37
C HIS A 455 5.57 -15.51 -1.53
N LEU A 456 5.84 -14.28 -1.09
CA LEU A 456 6.99 -13.96 -0.24
C LEU A 456 6.86 -14.65 1.12
N ILE A 457 5.66 -14.66 1.72
CA ILE A 457 5.37 -15.37 2.97
C ILE A 457 5.77 -16.85 2.85
N ARG A 458 5.35 -17.53 1.76
CA ARG A 458 5.67 -18.95 1.53
C ARG A 458 7.13 -19.21 1.18
N GLU A 459 7.78 -18.30 0.45
CA GLU A 459 9.18 -18.43 0.03
C GLU A 459 10.16 -18.23 1.19
N ARG A 460 9.83 -17.32 2.13
CA ARG A 460 10.78 -16.82 3.13
C ARG A 460 10.58 -17.33 4.54
N LEU A 461 9.37 -17.74 4.91
CA LEU A 461 9.08 -18.16 6.27
C LEU A 461 9.08 -19.68 6.38
N PRO A 462 9.51 -20.24 7.53
CA PRO A 462 9.31 -21.66 7.82
C PRO A 462 7.83 -22.03 7.71
N GLU A 463 7.54 -23.24 7.24
CA GLU A 463 6.18 -23.74 7.03
C GLU A 463 5.33 -23.63 8.31
N GLU A 464 5.92 -23.94 9.47
CA GLU A 464 5.29 -23.79 10.78
C GLU A 464 4.78 -22.36 11.03
N VAL A 465 5.55 -21.33 10.65
CA VAL A 465 5.15 -19.93 10.84
C VAL A 465 4.04 -19.54 9.87
N VAL A 466 4.09 -20.02 8.63
CA VAL A 466 3.04 -19.78 7.63
C VAL A 466 1.71 -20.36 8.09
N ASP A 467 1.73 -21.56 8.66
CA ASP A 467 0.53 -22.21 9.18
C ASP A 467 -0.03 -21.49 10.40
N LEU A 468 0.82 -21.00 11.30
CA LEU A 468 0.39 -20.15 12.43
C LEU A 468 -0.27 -18.86 11.95
N LEU A 469 0.26 -18.20 10.92
CA LEU A 469 -0.33 -16.99 10.35
C LEU A 469 -1.70 -17.26 9.69
N ARG A 470 -1.86 -18.39 8.98
CA ARG A 470 -3.16 -18.82 8.43
C ARG A 470 -4.17 -19.17 9.51
N SER A 471 -3.72 -19.87 10.55
CA SER A 471 -4.52 -20.21 11.73
C SER A 471 -5.01 -18.94 12.42
N ALA A 472 -4.13 -17.95 12.60
CA ALA A 472 -4.47 -16.65 13.17
C ALA A 472 -5.56 -15.94 12.36
N GLY A 473 -5.44 -15.92 11.03
CA GLY A 473 -6.47 -15.40 10.14
C GLY A 473 -7.82 -16.10 10.27
N THR A 474 -7.81 -17.44 10.34
CA THR A 474 -9.03 -18.26 10.44
C THR A 474 -9.74 -18.06 11.78
N VAL A 475 -8.98 -18.01 12.87
CA VAL A 475 -9.50 -17.74 14.22
C VAL A 475 -10.13 -16.34 14.27
N ALA A 476 -9.46 -15.33 13.72
CA ALA A 476 -9.93 -13.95 13.71
C ALA A 476 -11.25 -13.82 12.92
N GLU A 477 -11.32 -14.39 11.72
CA GLU A 477 -12.52 -14.38 10.88
C GLU A 477 -13.72 -14.98 11.61
N ARG A 478 -13.54 -16.12 12.29
CA ARG A 478 -14.61 -16.80 13.02
C ARG A 478 -15.17 -15.97 14.17
N ILE A 479 -14.34 -15.21 14.86
CA ILE A 479 -14.78 -14.33 15.96
C ILE A 479 -15.15 -12.92 15.48
N GLY A 480 -15.24 -12.70 14.16
CA GLY A 480 -15.67 -11.43 13.57
C GLY A 480 -14.63 -10.30 13.66
N MET A 481 -13.35 -10.65 13.71
CA MET A 481 -12.24 -9.69 13.83
C MET A 481 -11.32 -9.72 12.60
N SER A 482 -10.62 -8.60 12.37
CA SER A 482 -9.58 -8.52 11.34
C SER A 482 -8.20 -8.69 11.95
N ALA A 483 -7.40 -9.59 11.39
CA ALA A 483 -6.03 -9.87 11.85
C ALA A 483 -5.00 -9.43 10.82
N TYR A 484 -3.94 -8.79 11.33
CA TYR A 484 -2.85 -8.25 10.52
C TYR A 484 -1.52 -8.65 11.14
N VAL A 485 -0.57 -9.10 10.33
CA VAL A 485 0.85 -9.08 10.74
C VAL A 485 1.44 -7.74 10.35
N VAL A 486 2.24 -7.11 11.21
CA VAL A 486 2.59 -5.68 11.06
C VAL A 486 4.06 -5.38 11.35
N GLY A 487 4.48 -4.16 11.02
CA GLY A 487 5.67 -3.55 11.62
C GLY A 487 7.00 -4.08 11.07
N GLY A 488 7.94 -4.33 11.98
CA GLY A 488 9.31 -4.74 11.62
C GLY A 488 9.34 -6.07 10.86
N PHE A 489 8.45 -7.00 11.20
CA PHE A 489 8.28 -8.26 10.50
C PHE A 489 7.96 -8.06 9.01
N VAL A 490 6.95 -7.25 8.71
CA VAL A 490 6.52 -7.00 7.33
C VAL A 490 7.56 -6.21 6.54
N ARG A 491 8.20 -5.22 7.18
CA ARG A 491 9.33 -4.49 6.59
C ARG A 491 10.43 -5.47 6.16
N ASP A 492 10.85 -6.34 7.07
CA ASP A 492 11.95 -7.27 6.82
C ASP A 492 11.57 -8.31 5.76
N LEU A 493 10.32 -8.79 5.76
CA LEU A 493 9.78 -9.65 4.69
C LEU A 493 9.86 -8.99 3.31
N VAL A 494 9.42 -7.74 3.19
CA VAL A 494 9.49 -6.97 1.92
C VAL A 494 10.92 -6.66 1.53
N MET A 495 11.79 -6.39 2.50
CA MET A 495 13.23 -6.14 2.32
C MET A 495 14.05 -7.41 2.14
N ARG A 496 13.42 -8.60 2.19
CA ARG A 496 14.10 -9.90 2.03
C ARG A 496 15.16 -10.17 3.12
N ILE A 497 14.90 -9.71 4.34
CA ILE A 497 15.70 -9.91 5.55
C ILE A 497 14.99 -10.94 6.43
N ASP A 498 15.74 -11.90 6.97
CA ASP A 498 15.17 -12.93 7.84
C ASP A 498 14.78 -12.33 9.20
N ASN A 499 13.51 -12.47 9.56
CA ASN A 499 12.97 -12.02 10.82
C ASN A 499 11.81 -12.94 11.24
N LEU A 500 11.87 -13.48 12.46
CA LEU A 500 10.85 -14.36 13.04
C LEU A 500 10.16 -13.72 14.26
N ASP A 501 10.35 -12.41 14.46
CA ASP A 501 9.67 -11.62 15.49
C ASP A 501 8.27 -11.24 14.96
N VAL A 502 7.30 -12.14 15.18
CA VAL A 502 5.95 -12.01 14.61
C VAL A 502 5.07 -11.14 15.51
N ASP A 503 4.70 -9.98 15.00
CA ASP A 503 3.75 -9.04 15.61
C ASP A 503 2.38 -9.12 14.91
N ILE A 504 1.35 -9.59 15.61
CA ILE A 504 -0.04 -9.60 15.14
C ILE A 504 -0.81 -8.45 15.78
N VAL A 505 -1.50 -7.66 14.97
CA VAL A 505 -2.46 -6.63 15.40
C VAL A 505 -3.87 -7.06 15.02
N ILE A 506 -4.77 -6.92 15.98
CA ILE A 506 -6.19 -7.25 15.85
C ILE A 506 -7.02 -5.96 15.87
N GLU A 507 -7.86 -5.75 14.86
CA GLU A 507 -8.95 -4.76 14.94
C GLU A 507 -10.12 -5.42 15.70
N GLY A 508 -10.12 -5.25 17.02
CA GLY A 508 -10.96 -5.97 17.98
C GLY A 508 -10.18 -6.20 19.28
N ASP A 509 -10.69 -7.02 20.20
CA ASP A 509 -9.96 -7.34 21.44
C ASP A 509 -8.84 -8.38 21.16
N GLY A 510 -7.59 -7.93 21.20
CA GLY A 510 -6.42 -8.79 20.99
C GLY A 510 -6.22 -9.85 22.08
N ILE A 511 -6.70 -9.64 23.30
CA ILE A 511 -6.64 -10.64 24.38
C ILE A 511 -7.68 -11.72 24.14
N GLU A 512 -8.91 -11.33 23.79
CA GLU A 512 -9.96 -12.26 23.40
C GLU A 512 -9.52 -13.14 22.22
N PHE A 513 -8.93 -12.52 21.19
CA PHE A 513 -8.33 -13.23 20.08
C PHE A 513 -7.25 -14.22 20.54
N ALA A 514 -6.32 -13.81 21.40
CA ALA A 514 -5.24 -14.68 21.88
C ALA A 514 -5.77 -15.90 22.64
N GLU A 515 -6.81 -15.71 23.47
CA GLU A 515 -7.48 -16.80 24.19
C GLU A 515 -8.28 -17.72 23.27
N ALA A 516 -8.90 -17.18 22.21
CA ALA A 516 -9.54 -17.99 21.16
C ALA A 516 -8.51 -18.79 20.37
N PHE A 517 -7.38 -18.19 20.01
CA PHE A 517 -6.31 -18.84 19.27
C PHE A 517 -5.70 -20.02 20.04
N ALA A 518 -5.48 -19.86 21.35
CA ALA A 518 -4.91 -20.89 22.21
C ALA A 518 -5.83 -22.09 22.47
N ARG A 519 -7.14 -21.98 22.20
CA ARG A 519 -8.07 -23.13 22.25
C ARG A 519 -7.86 -24.09 21.09
N GLU A 520 -7.26 -23.64 20.00
CA GLU A 520 -7.14 -24.38 18.74
C GLU A 520 -5.70 -24.68 18.36
N ASN A 521 -4.75 -24.00 18.99
CA ASN A 521 -3.33 -24.17 18.76
C ASN A 521 -2.63 -24.45 20.09
N PRO A 522 -1.68 -25.40 20.14
CA PRO A 522 -0.98 -25.75 21.37
C PRO A 522 -0.03 -24.61 21.79
N CYS A 523 -0.55 -23.61 22.50
CA CYS A 523 0.21 -22.47 22.99
C CYS A 523 -0.33 -21.97 24.34
N ARG A 524 0.51 -21.28 25.10
CA ARG A 524 0.12 -20.61 26.35
C ARG A 524 -0.02 -19.12 26.10
N VAL A 525 -1.11 -18.53 26.59
CA VAL A 525 -1.33 -17.08 26.55
C VAL A 525 -0.78 -16.41 27.81
N ARG A 526 -0.10 -15.28 27.64
CA ARG A 526 0.23 -14.35 28.73
C ARG A 526 -0.38 -12.97 28.45
N PRO A 527 -1.55 -12.65 29.01
CA PRO A 527 -2.22 -11.38 28.76
C PRO A 527 -1.60 -10.23 29.57
N HIS A 528 -1.70 -9.03 29.01
CA HIS A 528 -1.27 -7.75 29.59
C HIS A 528 -2.41 -6.71 29.43
N HIS A 529 -3.45 -6.83 30.26
CA HIS A 529 -4.70 -6.06 30.17
C HIS A 529 -4.51 -4.53 30.10
N LYS A 530 -3.54 -3.97 30.84
CA LYS A 530 -3.28 -2.51 30.85
C LYS A 530 -2.97 -1.93 29.47
N PHE A 531 -2.44 -2.75 28.56
CA PHE A 531 -2.00 -2.30 27.24
C PHE A 531 -2.80 -2.94 26.10
N GLY A 532 -3.78 -3.80 26.41
CA GLY A 532 -4.54 -4.56 25.40
C GLY A 532 -3.65 -5.47 24.55
N THR A 533 -2.61 -6.07 25.16
CA THR A 533 -1.68 -6.97 24.48
C THR A 533 -1.63 -8.34 25.13
N ALA A 534 -1.23 -9.36 24.39
CA ALA A 534 -0.99 -10.72 24.87
C ALA A 534 0.22 -11.32 24.17
N VAL A 535 0.92 -12.23 24.84
CA VAL A 535 2.02 -13.00 24.23
C VAL A 535 1.59 -14.46 24.12
N LEU A 536 1.62 -15.00 22.92
CA LEU A 536 1.43 -16.43 22.64
C LEU A 536 2.78 -17.12 22.76
N ILE A 537 2.87 -18.17 23.57
CA ILE A 537 4.11 -18.91 23.85
C ILE A 537 3.92 -20.35 23.40
N PHE A 538 4.67 -20.76 22.38
CA PHE A 538 4.60 -22.09 21.77
C PHE A 538 5.61 -23.07 22.39
N PRO A 539 5.37 -24.40 22.29
CA PRO A 539 6.38 -25.42 22.53
C PRO A 539 7.66 -25.12 21.75
N GLY A 540 8.82 -25.27 22.37
CA GLY A 540 10.11 -24.89 21.78
C GLY A 540 10.52 -23.43 22.01
N GLY A 541 9.66 -22.61 22.63
CA GLY A 541 9.99 -21.25 23.09
C GLY A 541 9.77 -20.14 22.07
N PHE A 542 9.22 -20.47 20.89
CA PHE A 542 8.77 -19.50 19.89
C PHE A 542 7.61 -18.65 20.47
N LYS A 543 7.57 -17.36 20.10
CA LYS A 543 6.61 -16.40 20.62
C LYS A 543 6.00 -15.58 19.50
N ILE A 544 4.72 -15.27 19.65
CA ILE A 544 4.01 -14.30 18.82
C ILE A 544 3.43 -13.24 19.75
N ASP A 545 3.72 -11.98 19.45
CA ASP A 545 3.13 -10.85 20.17
C ASP A 545 1.81 -10.46 19.50
N VAL A 546 0.77 -10.32 20.31
CA VAL A 546 -0.57 -9.93 19.88
C VAL A 546 -0.91 -8.60 20.53
N ALA A 547 -1.33 -7.64 19.71
CA ALA A 547 -1.76 -6.33 20.17
C ALA A 547 -3.13 -5.97 19.61
N THR A 548 -3.91 -5.25 20.42
CA THR A 548 -5.11 -4.57 19.93
C THR A 548 -4.74 -3.31 19.16
N ALA A 549 -5.36 -3.09 18.00
CA ALA A 549 -5.24 -1.86 17.24
C ALA A 549 -5.69 -0.67 18.09
N ARG A 550 -4.81 0.33 18.22
CA ARG A 550 -5.04 1.44 19.15
C ARG A 550 -4.50 2.79 18.68
N VAL A 551 -5.11 3.87 19.16
CA VAL A 551 -4.55 5.23 19.10
C VAL A 551 -3.76 5.49 20.38
N GLU A 552 -2.65 6.23 20.27
CA GLU A 552 -1.85 6.67 21.41
C GLU A 552 -1.95 8.18 21.62
N TYR A 553 -2.17 8.58 22.88
CA TYR A 553 -2.16 9.98 23.31
C TYR A 553 -1.07 10.20 24.36
N TYR A 554 -0.23 11.22 24.18
CA TYR A 554 0.88 11.53 25.08
C TYR A 554 0.56 12.78 25.90
N LEU A 555 0.39 12.63 27.21
CA LEU A 555 0.02 13.75 28.10
C LEU A 555 1.11 14.83 28.21
N LYS A 556 2.37 14.44 28.08
CA LYS A 556 3.55 15.32 28.13
C LYS A 556 4.64 14.75 27.20
N PRO A 557 5.55 15.59 26.66
CA PRO A 557 6.69 15.10 25.90
C PRO A 557 7.49 14.04 26.66
N ALA A 558 7.93 12.99 25.97
CA ALA A 558 8.68 11.85 26.52
C ALA A 558 7.96 10.94 27.55
N ALA A 559 6.68 11.18 27.83
CA ALA A 559 5.88 10.34 28.74
C ALA A 559 5.45 9.01 28.09
N LEU A 560 4.92 8.08 28.89
CA LEU A 560 4.23 6.90 28.37
C LEU A 560 2.83 7.29 27.83
N PRO A 561 2.37 6.70 26.72
CA PRO A 561 1.08 7.02 26.13
C PRO A 561 -0.10 6.37 26.88
N THR A 562 -1.28 6.96 26.75
CA THR A 562 -2.59 6.33 27.02
C THR A 562 -3.18 5.77 25.72
N VAL A 563 -3.99 4.71 25.79
CA VAL A 563 -4.43 3.92 24.62
C VAL A 563 -5.95 3.79 24.54
N GLU A 564 -6.49 3.81 23.32
CA GLU A 564 -7.92 3.60 22.99
C GLU A 564 -8.06 2.72 21.73
N TYR A 565 -9.13 1.93 21.62
CA TYR A 565 -9.39 1.05 20.46
C TYR A 565 -9.52 1.82 19.15
N SER A 566 -8.96 1.29 18.07
CA SER A 566 -8.92 1.98 16.79
C SER A 566 -8.81 1.07 15.57
N SER A 567 -8.78 1.68 14.38
CA SER A 567 -8.47 0.98 13.12
C SER A 567 -6.97 0.74 12.93
N ILE A 568 -6.62 -0.24 12.10
CA ILE A 568 -5.25 -0.57 11.70
C ILE A 568 -4.53 0.65 11.11
N LYS A 569 -5.24 1.50 10.37
CA LYS A 569 -4.69 2.75 9.82
C LYS A 569 -4.22 3.68 10.94
N GLN A 570 -5.02 3.85 11.98
CA GLN A 570 -4.67 4.67 13.13
C GLN A 570 -3.57 4.03 14.00
N ASP A 571 -3.57 2.70 14.15
CA ASP A 571 -2.47 1.97 14.81
C ASP A 571 -1.14 2.13 14.07
N MET A 572 -1.16 2.12 12.74
CA MET A 572 0.04 2.37 11.94
C MET A 572 0.51 3.82 12.09
N TYR A 573 -0.40 4.80 12.25
CA TYR A 573 -0.03 6.22 12.35
C TYR A 573 0.77 6.59 13.60
N ARG A 574 0.59 5.85 14.71
CA ARG A 574 1.35 6.10 15.95
C ARG A 574 2.79 5.57 15.93
N ARG A 575 3.18 4.83 14.89
CA ARG A 575 4.51 4.21 14.77
C ARG A 575 5.59 5.23 14.46
N ASP A 576 6.84 4.78 14.61
CA ASP A 576 8.02 5.62 14.55
C ASP A 576 8.33 6.14 13.13
N PHE A 577 8.41 5.23 12.15
CA PHE A 577 8.81 5.54 10.77
C PHE A 577 7.91 4.87 9.74
N THR A 578 7.79 5.49 8.56
CA THR A 578 7.01 4.99 7.41
C THR A 578 7.32 3.53 7.11
N ILE A 579 8.59 3.15 7.07
CA ILE A 579 9.05 1.79 6.78
C ILE A 579 8.50 0.73 7.76
N ASN A 580 8.05 1.13 8.95
CA ASN A 580 7.48 0.26 9.99
C ASN A 580 5.94 0.30 10.02
N THR A 581 5.30 0.86 9.00
CA THR A 581 3.83 1.00 8.90
C THR A 581 3.19 0.03 7.92
N LEU A 582 3.96 -0.91 7.38
CA LEU A 582 3.42 -1.97 6.53
C LEU A 582 2.65 -2.98 7.38
N ALA A 583 1.51 -3.41 6.84
CA ALA A 583 0.67 -4.45 7.41
C ALA A 583 0.30 -5.47 6.33
N VAL A 584 0.10 -6.72 6.70
CA VAL A 584 -0.40 -7.77 5.80
C VAL A 584 -1.62 -8.43 6.43
N ARG A 585 -2.72 -8.50 5.68
CA ARG A 585 -3.94 -9.18 6.12
C ARG A 585 -3.74 -10.68 6.25
N LEU A 586 -4.27 -11.24 7.33
CA LEU A 586 -4.23 -12.67 7.62
C LEU A 586 -5.58 -13.36 7.38
N ASN A 587 -6.70 -12.63 7.34
CA ASN A 587 -8.02 -13.23 7.09
C ASN A 587 -8.06 -14.04 5.78
N PRO A 588 -8.76 -15.20 5.72
CA PRO A 588 -8.62 -16.17 4.63
C PRO A 588 -8.83 -15.61 3.22
N GLN A 589 -9.84 -14.76 3.01
CA GLN A 589 -10.20 -14.20 1.72
C GLN A 589 -9.20 -13.14 1.23
N THR A 590 -8.43 -12.54 2.15
CA THR A 590 -7.48 -11.45 1.87
C THR A 590 -6.06 -11.80 2.31
N PHE A 591 -5.78 -13.09 2.54
CA PHE A 591 -4.50 -13.54 3.07
C PHE A 591 -3.35 -13.09 2.16
N GLY A 592 -2.38 -12.39 2.76
CA GLY A 592 -1.22 -11.87 2.05
C GLY A 592 -1.44 -10.53 1.37
N GLU A 593 -2.60 -9.88 1.50
CA GLU A 593 -2.79 -8.51 1.00
C GLU A 593 -1.91 -7.52 1.78
N LEU A 594 -0.97 -6.86 1.08
CA LEU A 594 -0.07 -5.86 1.66
C LEU A 594 -0.75 -4.49 1.68
N ILE A 595 -0.85 -3.92 2.88
CA ILE A 595 -1.40 -2.60 3.15
C ILE A 595 -0.26 -1.61 3.41
N ASP A 596 -0.26 -0.52 2.65
CA ASP A 596 0.69 0.58 2.77
C ASP A 596 -0.05 1.92 2.73
N PHE A 597 -0.40 2.47 3.91
CA PHE A 597 -1.10 3.76 4.01
C PHE A 597 -0.17 4.98 3.89
N TYR A 598 1.12 4.81 4.13
CA TYR A 598 2.07 5.90 4.36
C TYR A 598 3.28 5.87 3.41
N SER A 599 3.14 5.19 2.27
CA SER A 599 4.18 5.08 1.23
C SER A 599 5.48 4.44 1.71
N ALA A 600 5.39 3.50 2.65
CA ALA A 600 6.51 2.76 3.20
C ALA A 600 7.29 2.01 2.10
N GLN A 601 6.62 1.45 1.10
CA GLN A 601 7.27 0.78 -0.03
C GLN A 601 8.15 1.74 -0.85
N ARG A 602 7.70 2.98 -1.04
CA ARG A 602 8.48 4.02 -1.73
C ARG A 602 9.72 4.35 -0.91
N ASP A 603 9.56 4.59 0.38
CA ASP A 603 10.66 4.95 1.27
C ASP A 603 11.69 3.81 1.41
N ILE A 604 11.25 2.54 1.42
CA ILE A 604 12.15 1.37 1.33
C ILE A 604 12.92 1.37 0.02
N LYS A 605 12.25 1.63 -1.11
CA LYS A 605 12.89 1.68 -2.44
C LYS A 605 13.91 2.82 -2.54
N GLU A 606 13.59 3.98 -1.99
CA GLU A 606 14.46 5.17 -1.95
C GLU A 606 15.53 5.10 -0.86
N ARG A 607 15.49 4.08 0.01
CA ARG A 607 16.33 3.97 1.22
C ARG A 607 16.25 5.22 2.09
N ALA A 608 15.04 5.76 2.26
CA ALA A 608 14.77 6.94 3.04
C ALA A 608 14.13 6.58 4.39
N LEU A 609 14.57 7.19 5.48
CA LEU A 609 13.94 7.07 6.79
C LEU A 609 13.15 8.34 7.11
N ARG A 610 11.83 8.21 7.25
CA ARG A 610 10.90 9.34 7.47
C ARG A 610 9.95 9.07 8.63
N VAL A 611 9.71 10.07 9.46
CA VAL A 611 8.67 10.04 10.50
C VAL A 611 7.29 10.33 9.93
N LEU A 612 6.23 9.90 10.62
CA LEU A 612 4.85 10.06 10.12
C LEU A 612 4.25 11.45 10.38
N HIS A 613 4.78 12.17 11.36
CA HIS A 613 4.35 13.54 11.71
C HIS A 613 5.45 14.32 12.40
N SER A 614 5.37 15.65 12.31
CA SER A 614 6.42 16.57 12.80
C SER A 614 6.67 16.51 14.31
N LEU A 615 5.69 16.05 15.09
CA LEU A 615 5.82 15.92 16.55
C LEU A 615 6.31 14.55 17.02
N SER A 616 6.70 13.64 16.11
CA SER A 616 7.09 12.25 16.44
C SER A 616 8.19 12.18 17.51
N PHE A 617 9.22 13.02 17.41
CA PHE A 617 10.32 13.06 18.40
C PHE A 617 9.99 13.86 19.66
N VAL A 618 8.94 14.68 19.65
CA VAL A 618 8.43 15.37 20.85
C VAL A 618 7.65 14.40 21.70
N GLU A 619 6.75 13.64 21.07
CA GLU A 619 5.96 12.58 21.71
C GLU A 619 6.87 11.49 22.27
N ASP A 620 7.81 10.96 21.47
CA ASP A 620 8.78 9.97 21.92
C ASP A 620 10.21 10.23 21.41
N PRO A 621 11.08 10.86 22.23
CA PRO A 621 12.47 11.16 21.86
C PRO A 621 13.33 9.91 21.65
N SER A 622 12.92 8.73 22.16
CA SER A 622 13.68 7.48 21.95
C SER A 622 13.72 7.09 20.47
N ARG A 623 12.75 7.56 19.67
CA ARG A 623 12.72 7.42 18.22
C ARG A 623 13.95 8.04 17.55
N ILE A 624 14.62 9.02 18.15
CA ILE A 624 15.87 9.57 17.60
C ILE A 624 16.98 8.52 17.61
N LEU A 625 17.15 7.81 18.73
CA LEU A 625 18.14 6.74 18.85
C LEU A 625 17.82 5.59 17.88
N ARG A 626 16.53 5.23 17.76
CA ARG A 626 16.04 4.27 16.77
C ARG A 626 16.31 4.71 15.34
N ALA A 627 16.14 6.00 15.03
CA ALA A 627 16.36 6.54 13.69
C ALA A 627 17.79 6.30 13.24
N LEU A 628 18.76 6.66 14.09
CA LEU A 628 20.19 6.54 13.77
C LEU A 628 20.65 5.09 13.78
N ARG A 629 20.02 4.24 14.60
CA ARG A 629 20.20 2.79 14.55
C ARG A 629 19.73 2.21 13.22
N PHE A 630 18.52 2.56 12.77
CA PHE A 630 17.97 2.10 11.49
C PHE A 630 18.70 2.69 10.27
N GLU A 631 19.15 3.95 10.34
CA GLU A 631 20.00 4.59 9.32
C GLU A 631 21.20 3.68 9.01
N ARG A 632 21.90 3.21 10.04
CA ARG A 632 23.07 2.32 9.87
C ARG A 632 22.70 0.87 9.57
N ARG A 633 21.75 0.29 10.30
CA ARG A 633 21.37 -1.12 10.13
C ARG A 633 20.89 -1.45 8.72
N PHE A 634 20.12 -0.55 8.09
CA PHE A 634 19.56 -0.77 6.77
C PHE A 634 20.31 -0.02 5.65
N GLY A 635 21.28 0.84 5.99
CA GLY A 635 21.96 1.70 5.03
C GLY A 635 21.02 2.74 4.41
N PHE A 636 20.06 3.22 5.20
CA PHE A 636 19.10 4.24 4.80
C PHE A 636 19.65 5.63 5.12
N ILE A 637 19.07 6.66 4.53
CA ILE A 637 19.40 8.05 4.79
C ILE A 637 18.21 8.69 5.50
N VAL A 638 18.46 9.37 6.62
CA VAL A 638 17.42 10.16 7.29
C VAL A 638 17.01 11.32 6.39
N GLY A 639 15.71 11.40 6.06
CA GLY A 639 15.18 12.44 5.18
C GLY A 639 15.42 13.85 5.75
N LYS A 640 15.57 14.86 4.89
CA LYS A 640 15.91 16.25 5.29
C LYS A 640 14.97 16.80 6.37
N HIS A 641 13.67 16.62 6.18
CA HIS A 641 12.65 17.03 7.16
C HIS A 641 12.85 16.33 8.51
N THR A 642 12.99 15.01 8.50
CA THR A 642 13.21 14.21 9.71
C THR A 642 14.50 14.60 10.43
N LEU A 643 15.58 14.88 9.69
CA LEU A 643 16.85 15.35 10.26
C LEU A 643 16.71 16.71 10.95
N ASN A 644 15.94 17.63 10.38
CA ASN A 644 15.66 18.92 11.01
C ASN A 644 14.89 18.75 12.32
N LEU A 645 13.88 17.87 12.35
CA LEU A 645 13.15 17.55 13.57
C LEU A 645 14.05 16.92 14.64
N ILE A 646 15.00 16.05 14.25
CA ILE A 646 16.01 15.51 15.18
C ILE A 646 16.84 16.65 15.77
N ARG A 647 17.36 17.55 14.94
CA ARG A 647 18.17 18.69 15.40
C ARG A 647 17.40 19.58 16.38
N ASN A 648 16.13 19.85 16.10
CA ASN A 648 15.28 20.62 16.99
C ASN A 648 15.05 19.90 18.34
N ALA A 649 14.74 18.60 18.29
CA ALA A 649 14.57 17.81 19.51
C ALA A 649 15.86 17.73 20.37
N VAL A 650 17.03 17.73 19.73
CA VAL A 650 18.33 17.83 20.44
C VAL A 650 18.53 19.21 21.05
N ARG A 651 18.21 20.29 20.33
CA ARG A 651 18.28 21.67 20.85
C ARG A 651 17.44 21.85 22.13
N LEU A 652 16.27 21.21 22.17
CA LEU A 652 15.35 21.23 23.32
C LEU A 652 15.71 20.22 24.44
N ASP A 653 16.80 19.48 24.26
CA ASP A 653 17.27 18.37 25.11
C ASP A 653 16.16 17.37 25.46
N LEU A 654 15.35 16.98 24.47
CA LEU A 654 14.23 16.05 24.71
C LEU A 654 14.71 14.64 25.05
N ILE A 655 15.87 14.24 24.54
CA ILE A 655 16.49 12.93 24.85
C ILE A 655 16.89 12.87 26.32
N GLY A 656 17.45 13.95 26.88
CA GLY A 656 17.83 14.04 28.30
C GLY A 656 16.63 13.84 29.25
N ARG A 657 15.41 14.15 28.79
CA ARG A 657 14.15 13.99 29.53
C ARG A 657 13.58 12.58 29.50
N LEU A 658 14.14 11.65 28.71
CA LEU A 658 13.70 10.25 28.70
C LEU A 658 13.95 9.60 30.06
N PRO A 659 13.04 8.72 30.52
CA PRO A 659 13.33 7.83 31.65
C PRO A 659 14.60 7.02 31.38
N LYS A 660 15.54 7.04 32.32
CA LYS A 660 16.87 6.44 32.16
C LYS A 660 16.85 4.95 31.76
N PRO A 661 15.92 4.10 32.25
CA PRO A 661 15.78 2.73 31.75
C PRO A 661 15.35 2.63 30.27
N ARG A 662 14.53 3.54 29.76
CA ARG A 662 14.17 3.59 28.33
C ARG A 662 15.35 4.01 27.47
N LEU A 663 16.11 5.00 27.94
CA LEU A 663 17.35 5.42 27.31
C LEU A 663 18.35 4.25 27.23
N PHE A 664 18.55 3.54 28.33
CA PHE A 664 19.43 2.36 28.35
C PHE A 664 18.97 1.28 27.38
N GLY A 665 17.66 0.99 27.30
CA GLY A 665 17.14 -0.01 26.36
C GLY A 665 17.53 0.28 24.90
N GLU A 666 17.40 1.53 24.44
CA GLU A 666 17.83 1.90 23.08
C GLU A 666 19.36 1.93 22.94
N LEU A 667 20.10 2.35 23.97
CA LEU A 667 21.57 2.31 23.96
C LEU A 667 22.09 0.88 23.88
N GLU A 668 21.53 -0.05 24.65
CA GLU A 668 21.91 -1.46 24.61
C GLU A 668 21.66 -2.05 23.22
N LEU A 669 20.52 -1.73 22.59
CA LEU A 669 20.25 -2.13 21.20
C LEU A 669 21.29 -1.56 20.23
N ILE A 670 21.68 -0.29 20.37
CA ILE A 670 22.76 0.32 19.57
C ILE A 670 24.07 -0.44 19.75
N LEU A 671 24.46 -0.74 21.00
CA LEU A 671 25.72 -1.43 21.32
C LEU A 671 25.74 -2.90 20.88
N ARG A 672 24.58 -3.47 20.53
CA ARG A 672 24.43 -4.83 19.98
C ARG A 672 24.41 -4.89 18.45
N GLU A 673 24.32 -3.75 17.76
CA GLU A 673 24.38 -3.72 16.29
C GLU A 673 25.75 -4.16 15.76
N GLN A 674 25.84 -4.44 14.46
CA GLN A 674 27.08 -4.90 13.81
C GLN A 674 28.18 -3.83 13.84
N ASP A 675 27.82 -2.55 13.66
CA ASP A 675 28.74 -1.41 13.73
C ASP A 675 28.22 -0.33 14.71
N PRO A 676 28.40 -0.55 16.02
CA PRO A 676 27.93 0.37 17.05
C PRO A 676 28.72 1.68 17.04
N VAL A 677 30.00 1.65 16.64
CA VAL A 677 30.89 2.82 16.65
C VAL A 677 30.45 3.84 15.59
N ALA A 678 30.00 3.40 14.41
CA ALA A 678 29.44 4.30 13.40
C ALA A 678 28.14 4.98 13.87
N ILE A 679 27.29 4.27 14.63
CA ILE A 679 26.06 4.85 15.20
C ILE A 679 26.42 5.87 16.30
N LEU A 680 27.34 5.54 17.20
CA LEU A 680 27.81 6.45 18.25
C LEU A 680 28.50 7.70 17.67
N ARG A 681 29.28 7.55 16.59
CA ARG A 681 29.84 8.69 15.86
C ARG A 681 28.74 9.61 15.33
N ARG A 682 27.70 9.01 14.74
CA ARG A 682 26.55 9.75 14.21
C ARG A 682 25.77 10.49 15.30
N LEU A 683 25.62 9.89 16.48
CA LEU A 683 25.08 10.56 17.66
C LEU A 683 25.94 11.77 18.08
N GLY A 684 27.27 11.62 18.06
CA GLY A 684 28.22 12.70 18.33
C GLY A 684 28.13 13.85 17.33
N GLU A 685 28.05 13.56 16.03
CA GLU A 685 27.86 14.57 14.95
C GLU A 685 26.59 15.42 15.13
N LEU A 686 25.55 14.85 15.74
CA LEU A 686 24.28 15.51 16.02
C LEU A 686 24.24 16.17 17.40
N GLY A 687 25.31 16.08 18.19
CA GLY A 687 25.38 16.67 19.53
C GLY A 687 24.56 15.93 20.59
N ILE A 688 24.24 14.65 20.38
CA ILE A 688 23.38 13.86 21.28
C ILE A 688 24.14 13.32 22.51
N GLY A 689 25.46 13.23 22.45
CA GLY A 689 26.29 12.72 23.56
C GLY A 689 25.92 13.32 24.94
N PRO A 690 25.92 14.66 25.09
CA PRO A 690 25.56 15.31 26.35
C PRO A 690 24.15 14.98 26.87
N SER A 691 23.19 14.68 25.98
CA SER A 691 21.84 14.24 26.36
C SER A 691 21.81 12.81 26.92
N ILE A 692 22.82 11.98 26.60
CA ILE A 692 23.02 10.69 27.26
C ILE A 692 23.52 10.97 28.69
N HIS A 693 24.69 11.61 28.79
CA HIS A 693 25.28 12.07 30.04
C HIS A 693 26.16 13.28 29.77
N PRO A 694 26.21 14.32 30.63
CA PRO A 694 26.97 15.55 30.37
C PRO A 694 28.46 15.37 30.04
N LYS A 695 29.09 14.30 30.54
CA LYS A 695 30.52 13.96 30.26
C LYS A 695 30.74 13.03 29.06
N ILE A 696 29.68 12.54 28.43
CA ILE A 696 29.78 11.72 27.22
C ILE A 696 29.69 12.66 26.02
N ALA A 697 30.83 13.04 25.47
CA ALA A 697 30.89 13.96 24.33
C ALA A 697 30.85 13.23 22.98
N LEU A 698 31.22 11.94 22.94
CA LEU A 698 31.44 11.16 21.72
C LEU A 698 32.44 11.85 20.77
N ASP A 699 33.48 12.45 21.36
CA ASP A 699 34.57 13.09 20.65
C ASP A 699 35.53 12.07 20.00
N ARG A 700 36.55 12.58 19.28
CA ARG A 700 37.56 11.72 18.62
C ARG A 700 38.26 10.77 19.60
N LYS A 701 38.50 11.18 20.85
CA LYS A 701 39.19 10.36 21.84
C LYS A 701 38.30 9.22 22.32
N GLN A 702 37.04 9.50 22.65
CA GLN A 702 36.06 8.49 23.06
C GLN A 702 35.76 7.51 21.92
N LEU A 703 35.58 8.01 20.70
CA LEU A 703 35.35 7.18 19.52
C LEU A 703 36.56 6.29 19.19
N SER A 704 37.79 6.75 19.44
CA SER A 704 38.99 5.92 19.30
C SER A 704 38.96 4.73 20.25
N LEU A 705 38.65 4.94 21.53
CA LEU A 705 38.56 3.84 22.51
C LEU A 705 37.46 2.84 22.15
N LEU A 706 36.30 3.32 21.68
CA LEU A 706 35.21 2.47 21.21
C LEU A 706 35.60 1.67 19.95
N GLY A 707 36.40 2.27 19.06
CA GLY A 707 37.02 1.60 17.92
C GLY A 707 37.99 0.49 18.35
N ASP A 708 38.94 0.81 19.22
CA ASP A 708 39.90 -0.15 19.80
C ASP A 708 39.17 -1.31 20.50
N THR A 709 38.07 -1.01 21.18
CA THR A 709 37.22 -2.01 21.83
C THR A 709 36.59 -2.95 20.81
N SER A 710 36.09 -2.41 19.69
CA SER A 710 35.50 -3.21 18.62
C SER A 710 36.55 -4.12 17.96
N GLU A 711 37.77 -3.63 17.73
CA GLU A 711 38.89 -4.44 17.22
C GLU A 711 39.25 -5.59 18.17
N VAL A 712 39.33 -5.31 19.48
CA VAL A 712 39.57 -6.35 20.50
C VAL A 712 38.47 -7.40 20.50
N LEU A 713 37.20 -7.00 20.36
CA LEU A 713 36.08 -7.93 20.30
C LEU A 713 36.09 -8.78 19.02
N VAL A 714 36.49 -8.22 17.88
CA VAL A 714 36.70 -8.97 16.63
C VAL A 714 37.83 -9.98 16.81
N TRP A 715 38.99 -9.54 17.29
CA TRP A 715 40.13 -10.41 17.61
C TRP A 715 39.70 -11.56 18.52
N PHE A 716 39.00 -11.28 19.61
CA PHE A 716 38.55 -12.29 20.56
C PHE A 716 37.60 -13.31 19.90
N SER A 717 36.68 -12.85 19.05
CA SER A 717 35.77 -13.75 18.33
C SER A 717 36.48 -14.66 17.32
N LEU A 718 37.59 -14.20 16.72
CA LEU A 718 38.40 -14.98 15.79
C LEU A 718 39.29 -16.03 16.48
N LEU A 719 39.36 -16.04 17.82
CA LEU A 719 40.04 -17.10 18.55
C LEU A 719 39.19 -18.38 18.68
N PHE A 720 37.90 -18.34 18.33
CA PHE A 720 36.95 -19.46 18.42
C PHE A 720 36.95 -20.16 19.80
N LEU A 721 37.13 -19.37 20.86
CA LEU A 721 37.09 -19.85 22.24
C LEU A 721 35.67 -20.23 22.65
N GLU A 722 35.52 -21.21 23.55
CA GLU A 722 34.22 -21.64 24.08
C GLU A 722 33.56 -20.54 24.95
N GLU A 723 34.37 -19.61 25.46
CA GLU A 723 33.96 -18.56 26.36
C GLU A 723 33.05 -17.53 25.69
N LYS A 724 31.81 -17.45 26.20
CA LYS A 724 30.85 -16.43 25.79
C LYS A 724 31.19 -15.09 26.44
N VAL A 725 31.17 -14.04 25.64
CA VAL A 725 31.31 -12.64 26.09
C VAL A 725 30.15 -11.82 25.57
N GLU A 726 29.60 -10.99 26.44
CA GLU A 726 28.58 -10.01 26.06
C GLU A 726 29.25 -8.76 25.47
N LYS A 727 29.44 -8.75 24.14
CA LYS A 727 30.11 -7.68 23.38
C LYS A 727 29.62 -6.26 23.74
N TRP A 728 28.31 -6.11 23.86
CA TRP A 728 27.66 -4.84 24.22
C TRP A 728 28.15 -4.32 25.59
N GLY A 729 28.42 -5.22 26.54
CA GLY A 729 28.88 -4.89 27.88
C GLY A 729 30.28 -4.27 27.85
N VAL A 730 31.19 -4.80 27.03
CA VAL A 730 32.54 -4.25 26.88
C VAL A 730 32.49 -2.85 26.27
N LEU A 731 31.67 -2.66 25.24
CA LEU A 731 31.46 -1.34 24.63
C LEU A 731 30.79 -0.37 25.61
N PHE A 732 29.88 -0.84 26.46
CA PHE A 732 29.26 -0.04 27.50
C PHE A 732 30.28 0.46 28.54
N LEU A 733 31.24 -0.38 28.94
CA LEU A 733 32.35 0.05 29.81
C LEU A 733 33.19 1.16 29.14
N SER A 734 33.51 1.01 27.86
CA SER A 734 34.22 2.02 27.07
C SER A 734 33.45 3.31 26.89
N LEU A 735 32.12 3.25 26.72
CA LEU A 735 31.25 4.41 26.65
C LEU A 735 31.24 5.22 27.95
N LEU A 736 31.26 4.54 29.10
CA LEU A 736 31.30 5.17 30.41
C LEU A 736 32.70 5.68 30.80
N ASP A 737 33.77 5.31 30.09
CA ASP A 737 35.17 5.66 30.42
C ASP A 737 35.40 7.10 30.90
N PRO A 738 34.78 8.15 30.30
CA PRO A 738 34.98 9.55 30.69
C PRO A 738 34.48 9.93 32.08
N LEU A 739 33.61 9.11 32.70
CA LEU A 739 33.04 9.37 34.02
C LEU A 739 34.05 8.99 35.12
N SER A 740 33.95 9.67 36.28
CA SER A 740 34.65 9.21 37.48
C SER A 740 34.11 7.85 37.93
N THR A 741 34.81 7.21 38.86
CA THR A 741 34.39 5.92 39.42
C THR A 741 33.00 5.99 40.04
N GLU A 742 32.76 6.99 40.89
CA GLU A 742 31.49 7.20 41.58
C GLU A 742 30.37 7.54 40.60
N GLU A 743 30.65 8.41 39.62
CA GLU A 743 29.70 8.81 38.58
C GLU A 743 29.29 7.63 37.70
N ALA A 744 30.25 6.81 37.25
CA ALA A 744 29.96 5.66 36.38
C ALA A 744 29.07 4.62 37.10
N ILE A 745 29.33 4.36 38.38
CA ILE A 745 28.55 3.41 39.18
C ILE A 745 27.15 3.94 39.45
N ALA A 746 27.03 5.22 39.85
CA ALA A 746 25.74 5.87 40.08
C ALA A 746 24.90 5.90 38.81
N TYR A 747 25.49 6.33 37.70
CA TYR A 747 24.79 6.44 36.42
C TYR A 747 24.36 5.08 35.86
N ALA A 748 25.18 4.02 36.01
CA ALA A 748 24.78 2.67 35.65
C ALA A 748 23.59 2.16 36.50
N ALA A 749 23.46 2.61 37.76
CA ALA A 749 22.29 2.33 38.58
C ALA A 749 21.05 3.12 38.13
N GLU A 750 21.20 4.41 37.82
CA GLU A 750 20.12 5.26 37.30
C GLU A 750 19.57 4.75 35.97
N LEU A 751 20.45 4.32 35.06
CA LEU A 751 20.08 3.67 33.80
C LEU A 751 19.29 2.36 33.97
N GLY A 752 19.19 1.81 35.19
CA GLY A 752 18.45 0.59 35.44
C GLY A 752 19.13 -0.66 34.87
N VAL A 753 20.45 -0.62 34.70
CA VAL A 753 21.23 -1.71 34.11
C VAL A 753 21.16 -2.97 35.00
N GLY A 754 21.11 -4.13 34.35
CA GLY A 754 21.08 -5.43 35.03
C GLY A 754 22.24 -5.62 36.03
N ARG A 755 22.00 -6.44 37.06
CA ARG A 755 22.97 -6.66 38.17
C ARG A 755 24.37 -7.05 37.68
N ARG A 756 24.44 -7.92 36.66
CA ARG A 756 25.70 -8.40 36.08
C ARG A 756 26.53 -7.26 35.46
N ALA A 757 25.90 -6.40 34.68
CA ALA A 757 26.59 -5.29 34.03
C ALA A 757 26.96 -4.16 35.01
N ARG A 758 26.16 -3.92 36.06
CA ARG A 758 26.59 -3.05 37.16
C ARG A 758 27.84 -3.57 37.87
N GLU A 759 27.95 -4.89 38.03
CA GLU A 759 29.14 -5.50 38.61
C GLU A 759 30.37 -5.34 37.70
N TRP A 760 30.21 -5.46 36.38
CA TRP A 760 31.30 -5.14 35.44
C TRP A 760 31.79 -3.71 35.59
N VAL A 761 30.87 -2.73 35.69
CA VAL A 761 31.22 -1.31 35.89
C VAL A 761 31.97 -1.12 37.21
N ARG A 762 31.52 -1.77 38.29
CA ARG A 762 32.19 -1.69 39.60
C ARG A 762 33.63 -2.23 39.53
N ILE A 763 33.78 -3.46 39.01
CA ILE A 763 35.09 -4.13 38.90
C ILE A 763 36.02 -3.35 37.96
N SER A 764 35.51 -2.86 36.82
CA SER A 764 36.33 -2.10 35.87
C SER A 764 36.87 -0.79 36.43
N ARG A 765 36.26 -0.25 37.49
CA ARG A 765 36.67 1.02 38.11
C ARG A 765 37.56 0.85 39.34
N TYR A 766 37.28 -0.14 40.18
CA TYR A 766 38.05 -0.32 41.42
C TYR A 766 39.18 -1.34 41.31
N GLU A 767 39.01 -2.37 40.48
CA GLU A 767 39.87 -3.55 40.53
C GLU A 767 40.75 -3.70 39.27
N ALA A 768 40.33 -3.14 38.12
CA ALA A 768 41.02 -3.32 36.85
C ALA A 768 42.45 -2.74 36.80
N ASP A 769 42.74 -1.66 37.52
CA ASP A 769 44.07 -1.03 37.49
C ASP A 769 45.10 -1.84 38.31
N VAL A 770 44.66 -2.58 39.33
CA VAL A 770 45.56 -3.32 40.25
C VAL A 770 46.37 -4.39 39.51
N PRO A 771 45.78 -5.30 38.70
CA PRO A 771 46.53 -6.26 37.91
C PRO A 771 47.53 -5.62 36.94
N ILE A 772 47.14 -4.52 36.27
CA ILE A 772 48.00 -3.83 35.30
C ILE A 772 49.22 -3.25 36.01
N GLN A 773 49.02 -2.52 37.11
CA GLN A 773 50.11 -1.95 37.88
C GLN A 773 51.04 -3.04 38.43
N ARG A 774 50.48 -4.14 38.93
CA ARG A 774 51.26 -5.28 39.43
C ARG A 774 52.14 -5.89 38.32
N LEU A 775 51.60 -6.07 37.12
CA LEU A 775 52.34 -6.62 35.97
C LEU A 775 53.43 -5.66 35.45
N LEU A 776 53.15 -4.35 35.42
CA LEU A 776 54.11 -3.34 34.94
C LEU A 776 55.27 -3.09 35.91
N THR A 777 55.02 -3.20 37.22
CA THR A 777 56.03 -2.95 38.26
C THR A 777 56.90 -4.17 38.59
N SER A 778 56.55 -5.34 38.07
CA SER A 778 57.27 -6.58 38.37
C SER A 778 58.52 -6.73 37.49
N ARG A 779 59.64 -7.12 38.12
CA ARG A 779 60.92 -7.34 37.40
C ARG A 779 60.86 -8.50 36.40
N ALA A 780 60.05 -9.51 36.70
CA ALA A 780 59.80 -10.66 35.84
C ALA A 780 58.33 -11.07 35.98
N VAL A 781 57.67 -11.35 34.86
CA VAL A 781 56.26 -11.72 34.81
C VAL A 781 56.14 -13.20 34.47
N SER A 782 55.75 -14.03 35.43
CA SER A 782 55.52 -15.46 35.21
C SER A 782 54.12 -15.73 34.65
N ARG A 783 53.92 -16.90 34.01
CA ARG A 783 52.60 -17.33 33.53
C ARG A 783 51.59 -17.45 34.67
N LYS A 784 52.02 -17.93 35.84
CA LYS A 784 51.20 -17.98 37.06
C LYS A 784 50.75 -16.59 37.50
N MET A 785 51.65 -15.61 37.47
CA MET A 785 51.31 -14.23 37.81
C MET A 785 50.28 -13.63 36.85
N ILE A 786 50.41 -13.86 35.54
CA ILE A 786 49.43 -13.44 34.53
C ILE A 786 48.06 -14.07 34.84
N PHE A 787 48.03 -15.38 35.11
CA PHE A 787 46.81 -16.09 35.46
C PHE A 787 46.16 -15.52 36.74
N ASP A 788 46.91 -15.33 37.82
CA ASP A 788 46.38 -14.81 39.08
C ASP A 788 45.88 -13.37 38.96
N CYS A 789 46.46 -12.58 38.07
CA CYS A 789 46.04 -11.22 37.77
C CYS A 789 44.69 -11.14 37.03
N PHE A 790 44.45 -12.04 36.06
CA PHE A 790 43.28 -11.95 35.19
C PHE A 790 42.16 -12.94 35.52
N ASN A 791 42.46 -14.12 36.08
CA ASN A 791 41.47 -15.16 36.40
C ASN A 791 40.35 -14.72 37.35
N PRO A 792 40.57 -13.82 38.34
CA PRO A 792 39.49 -13.33 39.19
C PRO A 792 38.50 -12.39 38.49
N LEU A 793 38.86 -11.85 37.32
CA LEU A 793 38.09 -10.81 36.65
C LEU A 793 37.12 -11.39 35.61
N PRO A 794 35.95 -10.76 35.40
CA PRO A 794 35.07 -11.10 34.28
C PRO A 794 35.74 -10.83 32.94
N ASN A 795 35.46 -11.67 31.94
CA ASN A 795 36.01 -11.55 30.59
C ASN A 795 35.75 -10.19 29.97
N GLU A 796 34.56 -9.64 30.20
CA GLU A 796 34.15 -8.33 29.70
C GLU A 796 35.10 -7.23 30.19
N VAL A 797 35.51 -7.28 31.46
CA VAL A 797 36.43 -6.31 32.07
C VAL A 797 37.84 -6.49 31.51
N ILE A 798 38.31 -7.74 31.36
CA ILE A 798 39.65 -8.02 30.81
C ILE A 798 39.77 -7.50 29.37
N LEU A 799 38.74 -7.70 28.54
CA LEU A 799 38.74 -7.19 27.16
C LEU A 799 38.65 -5.66 27.10
N TYR A 800 37.88 -5.04 27.99
CA TYR A 800 37.87 -3.58 28.15
C TYR A 800 39.28 -3.06 28.54
N MET A 801 39.95 -3.73 29.48
CA MET A 801 41.34 -3.40 29.86
C MET A 801 42.31 -3.52 28.68
N MET A 802 42.15 -4.56 27.85
CA MET A 802 42.96 -4.75 26.64
C MET A 802 42.75 -3.64 25.61
N ALA A 803 41.51 -3.16 25.46
CA ALA A 803 41.18 -2.04 24.58
C ALA A 803 41.77 -0.71 25.10
N LYS A 804 41.63 -0.46 26.42
CA LYS A 804 42.05 0.79 27.06
C LYS A 804 43.56 0.93 27.21
N THR A 805 44.29 -0.17 27.43
CA THR A 805 45.72 -0.11 27.69
C THR A 805 46.52 0.29 26.46
N LYS A 806 47.51 1.17 26.65
CA LYS A 806 48.49 1.52 25.62
C LYS A 806 49.76 0.66 25.67
N HIS A 807 49.91 -0.18 26.68
CA HIS A 807 51.09 -1.02 26.87
C HIS A 807 50.98 -2.31 26.06
N ALA A 808 51.87 -2.49 25.08
CA ALA A 808 51.91 -3.68 24.23
C ALA A 808 52.09 -4.97 25.04
N ASP A 809 52.89 -4.94 26.12
CA ASP A 809 53.12 -6.11 26.97
C ASP A 809 51.84 -6.56 27.69
N ILE A 810 51.02 -5.63 28.17
CA ILE A 810 49.73 -5.96 28.80
C ILE A 810 48.80 -6.61 27.77
N LYS A 811 48.73 -6.09 26.54
CA LYS A 811 47.96 -6.73 25.46
C LYS A 811 48.46 -8.16 25.17
N ARG A 812 49.78 -8.37 25.17
CA ARG A 812 50.39 -9.70 25.02
C ARG A 812 50.05 -10.63 26.19
N TYR A 813 50.06 -10.15 27.42
CA TYR A 813 49.72 -10.95 28.60
C TYR A 813 48.25 -11.34 28.62
N ILE A 814 47.34 -10.43 28.25
CA ILE A 814 45.90 -10.74 28.12
C ILE A 814 45.68 -11.76 26.99
N SER A 815 46.35 -11.60 25.85
CA SER A 815 46.32 -12.58 24.76
C SER A 815 46.80 -13.96 25.21
N LEU A 816 47.94 -14.02 25.92
CA LEU A 816 48.47 -15.26 26.49
C LEU A 816 47.50 -15.90 27.49
N TYR A 817 46.85 -15.08 28.33
CA TYR A 817 45.86 -15.55 29.29
C TYR A 817 44.71 -16.28 28.58
N PHE A 818 44.05 -15.65 27.61
CA PHE A 818 42.92 -16.26 26.90
C PHE A 818 43.32 -17.47 26.06
N THR A 819 44.48 -17.44 25.40
CA THR A 819 44.88 -18.50 24.45
C THR A 819 45.54 -19.71 25.10
N GLN A 820 46.27 -19.53 26.20
CA GLN A 820 47.13 -20.59 26.76
C GLN A 820 46.93 -20.86 28.25
N LEU A 821 46.46 -19.91 29.06
CA LEU A 821 46.48 -20.06 30.52
C LEU A 821 45.08 -20.34 31.11
N LYS A 822 44.06 -19.68 30.56
CA LYS A 822 42.73 -19.62 31.14
C LYS A 822 42.06 -20.97 31.34
N ASN A 823 42.27 -21.92 30.43
CA ASN A 823 41.63 -23.25 30.47
C ASN A 823 42.53 -24.33 31.07
N VAL A 824 43.74 -23.98 31.53
CA VAL A 824 44.64 -24.91 32.20
C VAL A 824 44.14 -25.15 33.62
N ARG A 825 43.90 -26.42 33.96
CA ARG A 825 43.55 -26.86 35.31
C ARG A 825 44.42 -28.05 35.72
N PRO A 826 44.80 -28.17 37.01
CA PRO A 826 45.31 -29.44 37.52
C PRO A 826 44.28 -30.55 37.28
N GLN A 827 44.74 -31.72 36.82
CA GLN A 827 43.89 -32.93 36.72
C GLN A 827 43.80 -33.65 38.08
N VAL A 828 44.77 -33.42 38.96
CA VAL A 828 44.72 -33.79 40.37
C VAL A 828 43.79 -32.83 41.12
N THR A 829 42.87 -33.42 41.88
CA THR A 829 41.90 -32.72 42.72
C THR A 829 42.28 -32.82 44.20
N GLY A 830 41.60 -32.04 45.05
CA GLY A 830 41.76 -32.18 46.50
C GLY A 830 41.40 -33.60 47.02
N LYS A 831 40.52 -34.34 46.33
CA LYS A 831 40.21 -35.74 46.68
C LYS A 831 41.39 -36.67 46.40
N ASP A 832 42.12 -36.43 45.32
CA ASP A 832 43.32 -37.18 44.99
C ASP A 832 44.42 -36.92 46.06
N LEU A 833 44.59 -35.66 46.49
CA LEU A 833 45.51 -35.31 47.59
C LEU A 833 45.13 -35.96 48.92
N LEU A 834 43.83 -36.04 49.24
CA LEU A 834 43.33 -36.78 50.41
C LEU A 834 43.67 -38.27 50.32
N SER A 835 43.46 -38.89 49.15
CA SER A 835 43.76 -40.31 48.93
C SER A 835 45.25 -40.62 49.02
N LEU A 836 46.10 -39.64 48.74
CA LEU A 836 47.55 -39.71 48.94
C LEU A 836 47.98 -39.44 50.38
N GLY A 837 47.05 -39.18 51.32
CA GLY A 837 47.30 -38.99 52.75
C GLY A 837 47.67 -37.57 53.20
N TYR A 838 47.49 -36.56 52.34
CA TYR A 838 47.68 -35.16 52.75
C TYR A 838 46.46 -34.63 53.54
N VAL A 839 46.71 -33.78 54.54
CA VAL A 839 45.66 -33.16 55.37
C VAL A 839 45.18 -31.84 54.71
N PRO A 840 43.86 -31.60 54.61
CA PRO A 840 43.33 -30.33 54.10
C PRO A 840 43.90 -29.13 54.86
N GLY A 841 44.47 -28.17 54.12
CA GLY A 841 45.12 -26.99 54.71
C GLY A 841 45.87 -26.16 53.66
N PRO A 842 46.70 -25.19 54.09
CA PRO A 842 47.47 -24.32 53.19
C PRO A 842 48.36 -25.09 52.19
N ASP A 843 48.79 -26.30 52.56
CA ASP A 843 49.60 -27.17 51.71
C ASP A 843 48.86 -27.66 50.46
N PHE A 844 47.54 -27.84 50.49
CA PHE A 844 46.76 -28.21 49.30
C PHE A 844 46.87 -27.14 48.23
N ARG A 845 46.71 -25.87 48.64
CA ARG A 845 46.81 -24.74 47.74
C ARG A 845 48.22 -24.64 47.17
N ARG A 846 49.25 -24.79 48.00
CA ARG A 846 50.65 -24.79 47.57
C ARG A 846 50.95 -25.87 46.53
N ILE A 847 50.49 -27.10 46.76
CA ILE A 847 50.71 -28.22 45.83
C ILE A 847 50.00 -27.98 44.50
N LEU A 848 48.73 -27.56 44.54
CA LEU A 848 47.95 -27.30 43.33
C LEU A 848 48.47 -26.08 42.54
N ASP A 849 48.96 -25.04 43.21
CA ASP A 849 49.58 -23.87 42.59
C ASP A 849 50.90 -24.24 41.89
N GLU A 850 51.76 -25.06 42.52
CA GLU A 850 53.01 -25.54 41.94
C GLU A 850 52.76 -26.45 40.72
N ILE A 851 51.77 -27.35 40.81
CA ILE A 851 51.33 -28.15 39.66
C ILE A 851 50.89 -27.23 38.54
N LEU A 852 50.02 -26.25 38.83
CA LEU A 852 49.51 -25.33 37.82
C LEU A 852 50.64 -24.54 37.15
N GLU A 853 51.65 -24.10 37.90
CA GLU A 853 52.83 -23.39 37.36
C GLU A 853 53.64 -24.26 36.39
N ARG A 854 53.86 -25.53 36.72
CA ARG A 854 54.53 -26.50 35.84
C ARG A 854 53.68 -26.96 34.67
N LYS A 855 52.36 -26.95 34.81
CA LYS A 855 51.44 -27.12 33.67
C LYS A 855 51.55 -25.95 32.72
N PHE A 856 51.68 -24.72 33.23
CA PHE A 856 51.89 -23.57 32.38
C PHE A 856 53.20 -23.65 31.60
N THR A 857 54.28 -24.25 32.13
CA THR A 857 55.53 -24.47 31.37
C THR A 857 55.50 -25.68 30.45
N GLY A 858 54.47 -26.53 30.55
CA GLY A 858 54.31 -27.75 29.75
C GLY A 858 55.08 -28.96 30.30
N GLU A 859 55.66 -28.85 31.49
CA GLU A 859 56.36 -29.93 32.20
C GLU A 859 55.42 -31.04 32.66
N LEU A 860 54.19 -30.68 33.06
CA LEU A 860 53.17 -31.63 33.51
C LEU A 860 51.99 -31.65 32.52
N LYS A 861 51.80 -32.79 31.84
CA LYS A 861 50.74 -32.95 30.81
C LYS A 861 49.63 -33.93 31.19
N THR A 862 49.92 -34.89 32.08
CA THR A 862 49.00 -35.97 32.43
C THR A 862 48.79 -36.04 33.94
N LYS A 863 47.62 -36.54 34.37
CA LYS A 863 47.32 -36.79 35.78
C LYS A 863 48.38 -37.68 36.43
N ALA A 864 48.89 -38.69 35.72
CA ALA A 864 49.96 -39.54 36.22
C ALA A 864 51.26 -38.74 36.50
N ALA A 865 51.67 -37.86 35.60
CA ALA A 865 52.83 -36.99 35.81
C ALA A 865 52.62 -36.03 36.99
N GLU A 866 51.41 -35.47 37.15
CA GLU A 866 51.06 -34.65 38.31
C GLU A 866 51.15 -35.44 39.63
N MET A 867 50.64 -36.67 39.67
CA MET A 867 50.70 -37.55 40.85
C MET A 867 52.13 -37.94 41.21
N SER A 868 52.96 -38.31 40.22
CA SER A 868 54.38 -38.61 40.43
C SER A 868 55.16 -37.39 40.91
N PHE A 869 54.82 -36.20 40.41
CA PHE A 869 55.41 -34.94 40.86
C PHE A 869 55.10 -34.66 42.34
N ILE A 870 53.84 -34.84 42.75
CA ILE A 870 53.42 -34.66 44.15
C ILE A 870 54.23 -35.56 45.09
N LEU A 871 54.32 -36.85 44.77
CA LEU A 871 55.03 -37.84 45.59
C LEU A 871 56.53 -37.58 45.72
N SER A 872 57.16 -37.02 44.68
CA SER A 872 58.60 -36.76 44.65
C SER A 872 59.00 -35.43 45.28
N HIS A 873 58.18 -34.39 45.13
CA HIS A 873 58.53 -33.01 45.53
C HIS A 873 57.83 -32.54 46.81
N PHE A 874 56.78 -33.22 47.24
CA PHE A 874 56.08 -32.95 48.50
C PHE A 874 56.00 -34.20 49.39
N PRO A 875 57.12 -34.87 49.70
CA PRO A 875 57.08 -36.07 50.54
C PRO A 875 56.41 -35.78 51.87
N GLN A 876 55.51 -36.67 52.30
CA GLN A 876 54.87 -36.53 53.60
C GLN A 876 55.96 -36.50 54.69
N LYS A 877 55.88 -35.52 55.60
CA LYS A 877 56.62 -35.62 56.85
C LYS A 877 56.06 -36.84 57.58
N GLN A 878 56.77 -37.96 57.55
CA GLN A 878 56.50 -39.07 58.45
C GLN A 878 56.42 -38.48 59.85
N GLY A 879 55.25 -38.61 60.49
CA GLY A 879 55.12 -38.30 61.90
C GLY A 879 56.21 -39.06 62.63
N ARG A 880 57.02 -38.33 63.41
CA ARG A 880 57.64 -38.95 64.58
C ARG A 880 56.48 -39.50 65.40
N SER A 881 56.44 -40.83 65.46
CA SER A 881 55.59 -41.65 66.33
C SER A 881 55.46 -41.07 67.72
#